data_AF-A0A454WJN4-F1
#
_entry.id   AF-A0A454WJN4-F1
#
_cell.length_a   1.000
_cell.length_b   1.000
_cell.length_c   1.000
_cell.angle_alpha   90.00
_cell.angle_beta   90.00
_cell.angle_gamma   90.00
#
_symmetry.space_group_name_H-M   'P 1'
#
loop_
_entity.id
_entity.type
_entity.pdbx_description
1 polymer ?
#
loop_
_entity_poly.entity_id
_entity_poly.type
_entity_poly.pdbx_seq_one_letter_code
_entity_poly.pdbx_strand_id
1 'polypeptide(L)'
;MPLSVDTITEMARAGSLRLQADQFADPVVSGVLTTYLGSELKFLESLEPEPTAESVTVRGRCAVPGLGLEPCPAVVEFLRADAQDGTVTGFVLTVDAPQWRLPQPFPTHDLSPLRELGAQSPVVVLHAVPATRGETGQDRPPAVSGARWERSDITEPVLFLASMRDGVLTASAGFPDGLALPALEHLGHLPGCTGAEALSERFPAEWRNCLVSVRPTLREVTVSCSSDGKQVSGELEIDLAPRWPLPEGVTLGAVRARIAVDPTARKEAKKAEETEETAEAEKTEETEEIGKAEENEEAEETEEAEESEEKKDWLSVTLTGNLTAYSLSSAVTVVLPSMTAKGVLAHDSGFFEHMASDLRKGTHGELSFQYDLQKGTYDITGKLSAAQKIAGVQVANVTVKAVGDGDRKRELTLEGRLTVGETEIKATAKRSQKAESWTLTAEAESIAFRDISAWAEQTMGSGLPASLTELTLQKLSFTVVSTAEERTFDAKATAEFPLTADLRTTVELAELKITTKGKTSEVSANGSFAIGHVDAESPLMKFELVADKDPKSTSWTATSTLETGMTLSQALAPLLPANAQPTAGLPDLLPPLKKLSLRYTAPKATDRTAPETAEAAASLVLTAETPQEARAVLVVTG
;
A
#
# COMPACT_ATOMS: atom_id res chain seq x y z
N MET A 1 -27.42 -46.22 13.42
CA MET A 1 -26.09 -45.56 13.54
C MET A 1 -26.11 -44.37 12.60
N PRO A 2 -25.59 -43.20 13.01
CA PRO A 2 -25.51 -42.05 12.11
C PRO A 2 -24.57 -42.37 10.93
N LEU A 3 -24.93 -41.91 9.74
CA LEU A 3 -24.14 -42.09 8.51
C LEU A 3 -22.82 -41.30 8.60
N SER A 4 -21.69 -41.94 8.28
CA SER A 4 -20.41 -41.26 8.09
C SER A 4 -20.11 -41.09 6.60
N VAL A 5 -19.27 -40.10 6.27
CA VAL A 5 -18.81 -39.87 4.90
C VAL A 5 -18.09 -41.08 4.31
N ASP A 6 -17.29 -41.80 5.10
CA ASP A 6 -16.61 -43.01 4.65
C ASP A 6 -17.62 -44.11 4.29
N THR A 7 -18.68 -44.26 5.08
CA THR A 7 -19.76 -45.22 4.82
C THR A 7 -20.48 -44.88 3.52
N ILE A 8 -20.82 -43.60 3.30
CA ILE A 8 -21.46 -43.13 2.06
C ILE A 8 -20.55 -43.35 0.85
N THR A 9 -19.25 -43.04 1.00
CA THR A 9 -18.24 -43.21 -0.04
C THR A 9 -18.11 -44.67 -0.45
N GLU A 10 -18.07 -45.59 0.52
CA GLU A 10 -18.02 -47.03 0.27
C GLU A 10 -19.31 -47.54 -0.39
N MET A 11 -20.48 -47.14 0.12
CA MET A 11 -21.77 -47.51 -0.45
C MET A 11 -21.95 -47.01 -1.90
N ALA A 12 -21.49 -45.78 -2.20
CA ALA A 12 -21.53 -45.19 -3.53
C ALA A 12 -20.65 -45.96 -4.52
N ARG A 13 -19.39 -46.27 -4.15
CA ARG A 13 -18.48 -47.07 -4.99
C ARG A 13 -18.95 -48.51 -5.17
N ALA A 14 -19.68 -49.06 -4.20
CA ALA A 14 -20.26 -50.40 -4.31
C ALA A 14 -21.57 -50.44 -5.13
N GLY A 15 -22.07 -49.30 -5.61
CA GLY A 15 -23.36 -49.20 -6.31
C GLY A 15 -24.55 -49.59 -5.43
N SER A 16 -24.42 -49.39 -4.12
CA SER A 16 -25.40 -49.79 -3.11
C SER A 16 -25.88 -48.61 -2.27
N LEU A 17 -25.63 -47.38 -2.72
CA LEU A 17 -26.01 -46.17 -2.01
C LEU A 17 -27.54 -46.06 -1.90
N ARG A 18 -28.02 -46.38 -0.70
CA ARG A 18 -29.42 -46.35 -0.29
C ARG A 18 -29.53 -45.58 1.02
N LEU A 19 -30.29 -44.49 0.99
CA LEU A 19 -30.54 -43.65 2.16
C LEU A 19 -31.97 -43.90 2.66
N GLN A 20 -32.11 -44.06 3.96
CA GLN A 20 -33.39 -44.20 4.64
C GLN A 20 -33.57 -43.07 5.65
N ALA A 21 -34.81 -42.63 5.84
CA ALA A 21 -35.13 -41.50 6.73
C ALA A 21 -34.65 -41.71 8.18
N ASP A 22 -34.65 -42.95 8.67
CA ASP A 22 -34.23 -43.34 10.02
C ASP A 22 -32.70 -43.36 10.23
N GLN A 23 -31.92 -43.14 9.17
CA GLN A 23 -30.45 -43.05 9.25
C GLN A 23 -29.96 -41.65 9.65
N PHE A 24 -30.84 -40.64 9.68
CA PHE A 24 -30.54 -39.27 10.08
C PHE A 24 -31.04 -39.00 11.50
N ALA A 25 -30.19 -38.43 12.34
CA ALA A 25 -30.52 -38.15 13.74
C ALA A 25 -31.45 -36.92 13.90
N ASP A 26 -31.46 -36.02 12.92
CA ASP A 26 -32.27 -34.81 12.96
C ASP A 26 -33.72 -35.09 12.45
N PRO A 27 -34.76 -34.76 13.25
CA PRO A 27 -36.16 -35.01 12.90
C PRO A 27 -36.63 -34.19 11.68
N VAL A 28 -35.98 -33.06 11.37
CA VAL A 28 -36.28 -32.24 10.19
C VAL A 28 -35.76 -32.95 8.93
N VAL A 29 -34.53 -33.48 8.99
CA VAL A 29 -33.91 -34.18 7.85
C VAL A 29 -34.66 -35.47 7.50
N SER A 30 -35.01 -36.26 8.52
CA SER A 30 -35.85 -37.46 8.36
C SER A 30 -37.27 -37.12 7.89
N GLY A 31 -37.85 -36.01 8.37
CA GLY A 31 -39.14 -35.49 7.93
C GLY A 31 -39.17 -35.13 6.44
N VAL A 32 -38.11 -34.51 5.91
CA VAL A 32 -37.99 -34.17 4.48
C VAL A 32 -37.96 -35.43 3.60
N LEU A 33 -37.16 -36.44 3.97
CA LEU A 33 -37.10 -37.72 3.24
C LEU A 33 -38.45 -38.45 3.21
N THR A 34 -39.14 -38.46 4.34
CA THR A 34 -40.42 -39.16 4.47
C THR A 34 -41.52 -38.44 3.69
N THR A 35 -41.56 -37.11 3.77
CA THR A 35 -42.64 -36.29 3.19
C THR A 35 -42.52 -36.15 1.67
N TYR A 36 -41.31 -35.96 1.15
CA TYR A 36 -41.11 -35.57 -0.26
C TYR A 36 -40.52 -36.67 -1.14
N LEU A 37 -39.86 -37.67 -0.54
CA LEU A 37 -39.09 -38.67 -1.29
C LEU A 37 -39.60 -40.11 -1.09
N GLY A 38 -40.63 -40.32 -0.28
CA GLY A 38 -41.20 -41.66 -0.04
C GLY A 38 -40.37 -42.52 0.91
N SER A 39 -39.59 -41.90 1.80
CA SER A 39 -38.76 -42.51 2.86
C SER A 39 -37.47 -43.21 2.40
N GLU A 40 -37.18 -43.24 1.10
CA GLU A 40 -35.98 -43.87 0.55
C GLU A 40 -35.43 -43.11 -0.66
N LEU A 41 -34.11 -42.96 -0.71
CA LEU A 41 -33.36 -42.58 -1.92
C LEU A 41 -32.42 -43.72 -2.32
N LYS A 42 -32.42 -44.09 -3.59
CA LYS A 42 -31.60 -45.18 -4.10
C LYS A 42 -30.88 -44.79 -5.38
N PHE A 43 -29.55 -44.85 -5.34
CA PHE A 43 -28.71 -44.77 -6.53
C PHE A 43 -28.50 -46.17 -7.12
N LEU A 44 -28.53 -46.26 -8.45
CA LEU A 44 -28.62 -47.56 -9.14
C LEU A 44 -27.32 -48.06 -9.75
N GLU A 45 -26.25 -47.28 -9.67
CA GLU A 45 -24.98 -47.56 -10.31
C GLU A 45 -23.84 -47.31 -9.32
N SER A 46 -22.66 -47.91 -9.60
CA SER A 46 -21.43 -47.57 -8.90
C SER A 46 -21.04 -46.15 -9.26
N LEU A 47 -20.86 -45.29 -8.26
CA LEU A 47 -20.57 -43.87 -8.44
C LEU A 47 -19.18 -43.54 -7.91
N GLU A 48 -18.55 -42.54 -8.50
CA GLU A 48 -17.31 -41.96 -7.96
C GLU A 48 -17.69 -40.78 -7.04
N PRO A 49 -17.61 -40.95 -5.70
CA PRO A 49 -17.85 -39.86 -4.76
C PRO A 49 -16.69 -38.86 -4.79
N GLU A 50 -17.02 -37.58 -4.70
CA GLU A 50 -16.08 -36.45 -4.67
C GLU A 50 -16.06 -35.86 -3.25
N PRO A 51 -15.09 -36.25 -2.40
CA PRO A 51 -14.99 -35.74 -1.04
C PRO A 51 -14.30 -34.36 -1.01
N THR A 52 -14.83 -33.47 -0.19
CA THR A 52 -14.15 -32.23 0.24
C THR A 52 -13.80 -32.31 1.73
N ALA A 53 -13.22 -31.24 2.30
CA ALA A 53 -12.99 -31.16 3.75
C ALA A 53 -14.30 -31.18 4.55
N GLU A 54 -15.40 -30.70 3.97
CA GLU A 54 -16.66 -30.39 4.66
C GLU A 54 -17.85 -31.22 4.17
N SER A 55 -17.73 -31.89 3.02
CA SER A 55 -18.83 -32.64 2.39
C SER A 55 -18.36 -33.86 1.59
N VAL A 56 -19.32 -34.62 1.08
CA VAL A 56 -19.10 -35.59 -0.01
C VAL A 56 -20.23 -35.46 -1.02
N THR A 57 -19.85 -35.33 -2.30
CA THR A 57 -20.79 -35.20 -3.41
C THR A 57 -20.86 -36.48 -4.20
N VAL A 58 -22.07 -36.88 -4.56
CA VAL A 58 -22.36 -38.10 -5.34
C VAL A 58 -23.26 -37.73 -6.51
N ARG A 59 -22.82 -38.07 -7.73
CA ARG A 59 -23.58 -37.84 -8.98
C ARG A 59 -23.99 -39.17 -9.59
N GLY A 60 -25.24 -39.32 -10.01
CA GLY A 60 -25.70 -40.54 -10.66
C GLY A 60 -27.18 -40.54 -10.98
N ARG A 61 -27.75 -41.72 -11.28
CA ARG A 61 -29.20 -41.88 -11.46
C ARG A 61 -29.84 -42.33 -10.15
N CYS A 62 -30.75 -41.52 -9.64
CA CYS A 62 -31.50 -41.80 -8.42
C CYS A 62 -32.93 -42.23 -8.74
N ALA A 63 -33.35 -43.36 -8.19
CA ALA A 63 -34.76 -43.72 -8.11
C ALA A 63 -35.39 -42.98 -6.93
N VAL A 64 -36.35 -42.12 -7.22
CA VAL A 64 -37.14 -41.41 -6.21
C VAL A 64 -38.57 -41.94 -6.31
N PRO A 65 -39.05 -42.75 -5.35
CA PRO A 65 -40.39 -43.32 -5.39
C PRO A 65 -41.51 -42.29 -5.59
N GLY A 66 -41.32 -41.07 -5.08
CA GLY A 66 -42.27 -39.94 -5.27
C GLY A 66 -42.30 -39.34 -6.69
N LEU A 67 -41.35 -39.69 -7.57
CA LEU A 67 -41.23 -39.21 -8.95
C LEU A 67 -41.76 -40.18 -10.00
N GLY A 68 -41.87 -41.47 -9.66
CA GLY A 68 -42.17 -42.55 -10.60
C GLY A 68 -41.16 -43.68 -10.52
N LEU A 69 -41.33 -44.67 -11.40
CA LEU A 69 -40.48 -45.87 -11.42
C LEU A 69 -39.16 -45.66 -12.18
N GLU A 70 -39.06 -44.61 -13.00
CA GLU A 70 -37.86 -44.34 -13.78
C GLU A 70 -36.82 -43.53 -12.99
N PRO A 71 -35.54 -43.92 -13.00
CA PRO A 71 -34.48 -43.21 -12.30
C PRO A 71 -34.11 -41.90 -13.01
N CYS A 72 -34.05 -40.80 -12.27
CA CYS A 72 -33.69 -39.48 -12.80
C CYS A 72 -32.22 -39.17 -12.52
N PRO A 73 -31.54 -38.39 -13.38
CA PRO A 73 -30.25 -37.79 -13.03
C PRO A 73 -30.37 -36.99 -11.73
N ALA A 74 -29.46 -37.22 -10.80
CA ALA A 74 -29.46 -36.58 -9.49
C ALA A 74 -28.04 -36.35 -8.97
N VAL A 75 -27.90 -35.30 -8.18
CA VAL A 75 -26.69 -34.96 -7.43
C VAL A 75 -27.08 -34.86 -5.96
N VAL A 76 -26.34 -35.51 -5.07
CA VAL A 76 -26.49 -35.33 -3.63
C VAL A 76 -25.19 -34.87 -3.03
N GLU A 77 -25.24 -33.81 -2.26
CA GLU A 77 -24.17 -33.40 -1.38
C GLU A 77 -24.54 -33.72 0.07
N PHE A 78 -23.66 -34.42 0.78
CA PHE A 78 -23.81 -34.73 2.19
C PHE A 78 -22.86 -33.87 3.02
N LEU A 79 -23.40 -33.14 4.00
CA LEU A 79 -22.64 -32.19 4.82
C LEU A 79 -22.16 -32.80 6.14
N ARG A 80 -20.93 -32.47 6.56
CA ARG A 80 -20.32 -32.93 7.82
C ARG A 80 -20.69 -32.04 9.01
N ALA A 81 -20.78 -32.63 10.20
CA ALA A 81 -20.91 -31.90 11.47
C ALA A 81 -19.60 -31.22 11.89
N ASP A 82 -18.50 -31.95 11.74
CA ASP A 82 -17.14 -31.62 12.14
C ASP A 82 -16.19 -32.39 11.21
N ALA A 83 -15.11 -31.73 10.77
CA ALA A 83 -14.09 -32.33 9.90
C ALA A 83 -13.38 -33.52 10.57
N GLN A 84 -13.35 -33.61 11.91
CA GLN A 84 -12.66 -34.69 12.63
C GLN A 84 -13.48 -35.99 12.79
N ASP A 85 -14.80 -35.88 12.97
CA ASP A 85 -15.67 -37.04 13.26
C ASP A 85 -16.38 -37.61 12.02
N GLY A 86 -16.35 -36.90 10.89
CA GLY A 86 -16.83 -37.38 9.58
C GLY A 86 -18.32 -37.74 9.51
N THR A 87 -19.11 -37.35 10.53
CA THR A 87 -20.53 -37.67 10.64
C THR A 87 -21.36 -36.73 9.79
N VAL A 88 -22.32 -37.29 9.04
CA VAL A 88 -23.22 -36.53 8.18
C VAL A 88 -24.40 -35.99 8.98
N THR A 89 -24.62 -34.69 8.90
CA THR A 89 -25.70 -33.97 9.60
C THR A 89 -26.91 -33.71 8.74
N GLY A 90 -26.70 -33.58 7.42
CA GLY A 90 -27.74 -33.25 6.47
C GLY A 90 -27.30 -33.49 5.04
N PHE A 91 -28.19 -33.22 4.10
CA PHE A 91 -27.93 -33.36 2.67
C PHE A 91 -28.65 -32.32 1.83
N VAL A 92 -28.11 -32.08 0.63
CA VAL A 92 -28.73 -31.32 -0.44
C VAL A 92 -28.90 -32.25 -1.63
N LEU A 93 -30.14 -32.55 -2.02
CA LEU A 93 -30.46 -33.40 -3.17
C LEU A 93 -30.99 -32.54 -4.31
N THR A 94 -30.35 -32.61 -5.47
CA THR A 94 -30.79 -32.00 -6.73
C THR A 94 -31.24 -33.09 -7.68
N VAL A 95 -32.48 -33.03 -8.19
CA VAL A 95 -33.03 -34.01 -9.15
C VAL A 95 -33.52 -33.34 -10.41
N ASP A 96 -33.06 -33.83 -11.57
CA ASP A 96 -33.56 -33.44 -12.89
C ASP A 96 -34.88 -34.16 -13.19
N ALA A 97 -35.99 -33.52 -12.80
CA ALA A 97 -37.34 -34.09 -12.88
C ALA A 97 -38.35 -33.10 -13.51
N PRO A 98 -38.24 -32.81 -14.82
CA PRO A 98 -39.05 -31.78 -15.48
C PRO A 98 -40.56 -32.04 -15.48
N GLN A 99 -40.98 -33.28 -15.21
CA GLN A 99 -42.40 -33.67 -15.12
C GLN A 99 -42.94 -33.70 -13.69
N TRP A 100 -42.12 -33.46 -12.67
CA TRP A 100 -42.55 -33.55 -11.28
C TRP A 100 -43.47 -32.39 -10.90
N ARG A 101 -44.69 -32.72 -10.46
CA ARG A 101 -45.56 -31.79 -9.76
C ARG A 101 -45.39 -31.99 -8.26
N LEU A 102 -44.81 -31.00 -7.62
CA LEU A 102 -44.55 -31.01 -6.19
C LEU A 102 -45.89 -31.11 -5.40
N PRO A 103 -46.04 -32.06 -4.47
CA PRO A 103 -47.27 -32.21 -3.69
C PRO A 103 -47.47 -31.01 -2.75
N GLN A 104 -48.70 -30.47 -2.66
CA GLN A 104 -49.01 -29.45 -1.66
C GLN A 104 -48.90 -30.01 -0.23
N PRO A 105 -48.41 -29.24 0.76
CA PRO A 105 -47.88 -27.87 0.66
C PRO A 105 -46.38 -27.89 0.35
N PHE A 106 -46.04 -27.74 -0.91
CA PHE A 106 -44.69 -27.35 -1.30
C PHE A 106 -44.66 -25.82 -1.32
N PRO A 107 -43.64 -25.16 -0.76
CA PRO A 107 -43.44 -23.73 -0.97
C PRO A 107 -43.10 -23.52 -2.44
N THR A 108 -44.12 -23.40 -3.28
CA THR A 108 -43.97 -23.06 -4.70
C THR A 108 -43.65 -21.58 -4.75
N HIS A 109 -42.38 -21.22 -4.64
CA HIS A 109 -41.93 -19.91 -5.10
C HIS A 109 -42.28 -19.81 -6.59
N ASP A 110 -42.86 -18.69 -7.00
CA ASP A 110 -43.11 -18.45 -8.43
C ASP A 110 -41.76 -18.26 -9.13
N LEU A 111 -41.37 -19.23 -9.96
CA LEU A 111 -40.15 -19.20 -10.76
C LEU A 111 -40.37 -18.60 -12.15
N SER A 112 -41.56 -18.09 -12.42
CA SER A 112 -41.86 -17.38 -13.68
C SER A 112 -40.84 -16.28 -13.97
N PRO A 113 -40.35 -15.50 -12.98
CA PRO A 113 -39.27 -14.53 -13.22
C PRO A 113 -37.98 -15.16 -13.77
N LEU A 114 -37.59 -16.37 -13.34
CA LEU A 114 -36.40 -17.06 -13.88
C LEU A 114 -36.63 -17.61 -15.31
N ARG A 115 -37.87 -17.94 -15.65
CA ARG A 115 -38.24 -18.34 -17.02
C ARG A 115 -38.20 -17.17 -17.98
N GLU A 116 -38.65 -15.99 -17.54
CA GLU A 116 -38.54 -14.74 -18.32
C GLU A 116 -37.07 -14.37 -18.61
N LEU A 117 -36.15 -14.81 -17.74
CA LEU A 117 -34.71 -14.67 -17.91
C LEU A 117 -34.04 -15.82 -18.69
N GLY A 118 -34.82 -16.76 -19.26
CA GLY A 118 -34.32 -17.79 -20.17
C GLY A 118 -34.08 -19.18 -19.57
N ALA A 119 -34.50 -19.45 -18.33
CA ALA A 119 -34.43 -20.80 -17.77
C ALA A 119 -35.52 -21.73 -18.36
N GLN A 120 -35.15 -22.96 -18.73
CA GLN A 120 -35.97 -23.87 -19.54
C GLN A 120 -36.80 -24.87 -18.73
N SER A 121 -36.50 -25.13 -17.45
CA SER A 121 -37.30 -26.03 -16.59
C SER A 121 -37.06 -25.83 -15.09
N PRO A 122 -38.03 -26.16 -14.22
CA PRO A 122 -37.79 -26.29 -12.80
C PRO A 122 -37.01 -27.58 -12.49
N VAL A 123 -35.93 -27.46 -11.72
CA VAL A 123 -35.20 -28.55 -11.07
C VAL A 123 -35.70 -28.60 -9.62
N VAL A 124 -35.76 -29.76 -8.98
CA VAL A 124 -36.13 -29.81 -7.55
C VAL A 124 -34.88 -30.02 -6.72
N VAL A 125 -34.66 -29.09 -5.79
CA VAL A 125 -33.57 -29.15 -4.82
C VAL A 125 -34.19 -29.28 -3.43
N LEU A 126 -33.89 -30.38 -2.76
CA LEU A 126 -34.30 -30.61 -1.37
C LEU A 126 -33.11 -30.33 -0.47
N HIS A 127 -33.24 -29.32 0.38
CA HIS A 127 -32.20 -28.89 1.30
C HIS A 127 -32.56 -29.31 2.73
N ALA A 128 -31.94 -30.37 3.22
CA ALA A 128 -32.23 -31.00 4.50
C ALA A 128 -31.00 -30.90 5.42
N VAL A 129 -30.74 -29.72 5.98
CA VAL A 129 -29.57 -29.43 6.83
C VAL A 129 -30.00 -28.89 8.20
N PRO A 130 -29.46 -29.42 9.32
CA PRO A 130 -29.78 -28.95 10.68
C PRO A 130 -29.37 -27.48 10.91
N ALA A 131 -30.04 -26.79 11.84
CA ALA A 131 -29.63 -25.45 12.25
C ALA A 131 -28.32 -25.47 13.05
N THR A 132 -27.43 -24.52 12.78
CA THR A 132 -26.41 -24.11 13.75
C THR A 132 -27.10 -23.54 14.99
N ARG A 133 -26.54 -23.82 16.16
CA ARG A 133 -27.13 -23.53 17.48
C ARG A 133 -27.45 -22.03 17.62
N GLY A 134 -28.72 -21.63 17.49
CA GLY A 134 -29.15 -20.23 17.68
C GLY A 134 -30.36 -19.78 16.86
N GLU A 135 -30.74 -20.48 15.79
CA GLU A 135 -31.87 -20.08 14.94
C GLU A 135 -33.20 -20.75 15.38
N THR A 136 -34.23 -19.95 15.64
CA THR A 136 -35.56 -20.41 16.08
C THR A 136 -36.36 -21.01 14.93
N GLY A 137 -36.76 -22.27 15.09
CA GLY A 137 -37.31 -23.14 14.02
C GLY A 137 -38.74 -22.87 13.56
N GLN A 138 -39.06 -21.67 13.05
CA GLN A 138 -40.36 -21.41 12.43
C GLN A 138 -40.34 -20.86 10.99
N ASP A 139 -39.20 -20.39 10.47
CA ASP A 139 -39.10 -19.82 9.10
C ASP A 139 -38.07 -20.57 8.23
N ARG A 140 -38.30 -21.83 7.88
CA ARG A 140 -37.45 -22.52 6.89
C ARG A 140 -38.29 -23.29 5.86
N PRO A 141 -38.49 -22.77 4.63
CA PRO A 141 -39.02 -23.57 3.55
C PRO A 141 -37.99 -24.67 3.16
N PRO A 142 -38.36 -25.96 3.22
CA PRO A 142 -37.43 -27.09 3.12
C PRO A 142 -37.02 -27.47 1.68
N ALA A 143 -37.35 -26.64 0.68
CA ALA A 143 -37.13 -26.98 -0.71
C ALA A 143 -36.82 -25.74 -1.54
N VAL A 144 -35.68 -25.79 -2.23
CA VAL A 144 -35.19 -24.81 -3.18
C VAL A 144 -35.67 -25.28 -4.56
N SER A 145 -36.36 -24.42 -5.27
CA SER A 145 -36.64 -24.66 -6.68
C SER A 145 -35.41 -24.30 -7.50
N GLY A 146 -34.91 -25.21 -8.32
CA GLY A 146 -33.81 -24.92 -9.23
C GLY A 146 -34.29 -24.58 -10.64
N ALA A 147 -33.40 -24.08 -11.48
CA ALA A 147 -33.69 -23.76 -12.87
C ALA A 147 -32.64 -24.37 -13.79
N ARG A 148 -33.07 -25.01 -14.87
CA ARG A 148 -32.18 -25.61 -15.88
C ARG A 148 -31.93 -24.63 -17.02
N TRP A 149 -30.68 -24.51 -17.44
CA TRP A 149 -30.29 -23.75 -18.61
C TRP A 149 -29.49 -24.63 -19.56
N GLU A 150 -30.08 -24.95 -20.71
CA GLU A 150 -29.39 -25.67 -21.79
C GLU A 150 -29.09 -24.75 -22.95
N ARG A 151 -27.91 -24.92 -23.52
CA ARG A 151 -27.48 -24.25 -24.73
C ARG A 151 -26.71 -25.22 -25.62
N SER A 152 -26.83 -25.05 -26.93
CA SER A 152 -26.12 -25.88 -27.91
C SER A 152 -24.60 -25.72 -27.87
N ASP A 153 -24.11 -24.60 -27.33
CA ASP A 153 -22.69 -24.24 -27.25
C ASP A 153 -22.01 -24.63 -25.92
N ILE A 154 -22.77 -25.17 -24.96
CA ILE A 154 -22.25 -25.66 -23.67
C ILE A 154 -22.61 -27.14 -23.56
N THR A 155 -21.61 -27.98 -23.30
CA THR A 155 -21.77 -29.45 -23.33
C THR A 155 -22.64 -30.01 -22.20
N GLU A 156 -22.84 -29.25 -21.12
CA GLU A 156 -23.61 -29.67 -19.96
C GLU A 156 -24.64 -28.59 -19.55
N PRO A 157 -25.85 -28.98 -19.11
CA PRO A 157 -26.84 -28.03 -18.61
C PRO A 157 -26.35 -27.36 -17.32
N VAL A 158 -26.55 -26.05 -17.22
CA VAL A 158 -26.31 -25.32 -15.96
C VAL A 158 -27.54 -25.47 -15.06
N LEU A 159 -27.30 -25.85 -13.80
CA LEU A 159 -28.32 -26.01 -12.79
C LEU A 159 -28.21 -24.88 -11.76
N PHE A 160 -29.22 -24.02 -11.71
CA PHE A 160 -29.32 -22.96 -10.71
C PHE A 160 -30.08 -23.44 -9.48
N LEU A 161 -29.66 -23.03 -8.29
CA LEU A 161 -30.34 -23.22 -7.02
C LEU A 161 -31.04 -21.90 -6.65
N ALA A 162 -32.38 -21.85 -6.58
CA ALA A 162 -33.10 -20.64 -6.19
C ALA A 162 -33.52 -20.61 -4.71
N SER A 163 -33.15 -19.56 -4.02
CA SER A 163 -33.54 -19.24 -2.65
C SER A 163 -34.35 -17.95 -2.61
N MET A 164 -35.22 -17.77 -1.62
CA MET A 164 -35.95 -16.52 -1.42
C MET A 164 -35.66 -15.97 -0.03
N ARG A 165 -35.22 -14.71 0.04
CA ARG A 165 -34.93 -14.00 1.29
C ARG A 165 -35.46 -12.58 1.20
N ASP A 166 -36.23 -12.15 2.20
CA ASP A 166 -36.73 -10.77 2.32
C ASP A 166 -37.46 -10.24 1.06
N GLY A 167 -38.15 -11.11 0.32
CA GLY A 167 -38.88 -10.73 -0.90
C GLY A 167 -38.05 -10.70 -2.19
N VAL A 168 -36.77 -11.11 -2.12
CA VAL A 168 -35.85 -11.25 -3.25
C VAL A 168 -35.61 -12.74 -3.53
N LEU A 169 -35.80 -13.15 -4.78
CA LEU A 169 -35.46 -14.48 -5.30
C LEU A 169 -34.03 -14.45 -5.83
N THR A 170 -33.13 -15.26 -5.26
CA THR A 170 -31.74 -15.38 -5.69
C THR A 170 -31.49 -16.78 -6.23
N ALA A 171 -31.03 -16.90 -7.48
CA ALA A 171 -30.68 -18.15 -8.14
C ALA A 171 -29.17 -18.20 -8.41
N SER A 172 -28.46 -19.21 -7.91
CA SER A 172 -27.01 -19.35 -8.09
C SER A 172 -26.58 -20.70 -8.65
N ALA A 173 -25.49 -20.73 -9.42
CA ALA A 173 -24.84 -21.95 -9.90
C ALA A 173 -23.33 -21.82 -9.74
N GLY A 174 -22.72 -22.84 -9.13
CA GLY A 174 -21.27 -22.93 -8.92
C GLY A 174 -20.65 -24.05 -9.77
N PHE A 175 -19.45 -23.81 -10.29
CA PHE A 175 -18.68 -24.73 -11.12
C PHE A 175 -17.26 -24.88 -10.53
N PRO A 176 -17.06 -25.81 -9.59
CA PRO A 176 -15.77 -26.00 -8.93
C PRO A 176 -14.62 -26.26 -9.91
N ASP A 177 -14.86 -27.10 -10.93
CA ASP A 177 -13.88 -27.38 -11.99
C ASP A 177 -13.89 -26.32 -13.10
N GLY A 178 -14.93 -25.50 -13.13
CA GLY A 178 -15.12 -24.39 -14.03
C GLY A 178 -15.82 -24.80 -15.32
N LEU A 179 -16.76 -23.97 -15.77
CA LEU A 179 -17.48 -24.17 -17.01
C LEU A 179 -16.82 -23.36 -18.13
N ALA A 180 -16.19 -24.04 -19.09
CA ALA A 180 -15.55 -23.38 -20.22
C ALA A 180 -16.58 -22.69 -21.12
N LEU A 181 -16.37 -21.40 -21.38
CA LEU A 181 -17.18 -20.61 -22.30
C LEU A 181 -16.39 -20.37 -23.61
N PRO A 182 -17.06 -20.34 -24.79
CA PRO A 182 -16.38 -20.12 -26.06
C PRO A 182 -15.69 -18.76 -26.17
N ALA A 183 -16.35 -17.70 -25.66
CA ALA A 183 -15.88 -16.31 -25.70
C ALA A 183 -16.59 -15.46 -24.63
N LEU A 184 -16.07 -14.27 -24.34
CA LEU A 184 -16.64 -13.35 -23.33
C LEU A 184 -18.04 -12.82 -23.68
N GLU A 185 -18.37 -12.69 -24.97
CA GLU A 185 -19.71 -12.27 -25.41
C GLU A 185 -20.82 -13.20 -24.90
N HIS A 186 -20.47 -14.46 -24.59
CA HIS A 186 -21.42 -15.46 -24.11
C HIS A 186 -21.91 -15.19 -22.68
N LEU A 187 -21.24 -14.31 -21.93
CA LEU A 187 -21.67 -13.88 -20.61
C LEU A 187 -23.00 -13.11 -20.66
N GLY A 188 -23.23 -12.31 -21.71
CA GLY A 188 -24.47 -11.55 -21.90
C GLY A 188 -25.72 -12.40 -22.09
N HIS A 189 -25.51 -13.67 -22.44
CA HIS A 189 -26.57 -14.66 -22.63
C HIS A 189 -26.90 -15.45 -21.35
N LEU A 190 -26.14 -15.25 -20.26
CA LEU A 190 -26.47 -15.84 -18.97
C LEU A 190 -27.72 -15.13 -18.40
N PRO A 191 -28.64 -15.88 -17.74
CA PRO A 191 -29.82 -15.30 -17.12
C PRO A 191 -29.45 -14.12 -16.21
N GLY A 192 -30.14 -12.97 -16.34
CA GLY A 192 -29.90 -11.79 -15.50
C GLY A 192 -28.59 -11.02 -15.75
N CYS A 193 -27.75 -11.47 -16.68
CA CYS A 193 -26.45 -10.85 -16.98
C CYS A 193 -26.42 -10.07 -18.31
N THR A 194 -27.58 -9.67 -18.82
CA THR A 194 -27.70 -8.91 -20.06
C THR A 194 -26.87 -7.62 -20.00
N GLY A 195 -25.86 -7.49 -20.85
CA GLY A 195 -24.89 -6.39 -20.82
C GLY A 195 -23.48 -6.81 -20.43
N ALA A 196 -23.30 -8.00 -19.85
CA ALA A 196 -21.97 -8.53 -19.58
C ALA A 196 -21.14 -8.75 -20.86
N GLU A 197 -21.76 -8.81 -22.05
CA GLU A 197 -21.06 -8.81 -23.34
C GLU A 197 -20.16 -7.58 -23.55
N ALA A 198 -20.52 -6.45 -22.95
CA ALA A 198 -19.74 -5.21 -22.98
C ALA A 198 -18.52 -5.22 -22.04
N LEU A 199 -18.27 -6.31 -21.30
CA LEU A 199 -17.07 -6.45 -20.46
C LEU A 199 -15.79 -6.17 -21.25
N SER A 200 -15.72 -6.65 -22.49
CA SER A 200 -14.57 -6.43 -23.37
C SER A 200 -14.28 -4.95 -23.63
N GLU A 201 -15.30 -4.09 -23.60
CA GLU A 201 -15.18 -2.65 -23.81
C GLU A 201 -14.57 -1.93 -22.61
N ARG A 202 -14.69 -2.49 -21.40
CA ARG A 202 -14.08 -1.96 -20.18
C ARG A 202 -12.55 -2.11 -20.15
N PHE A 203 -12.00 -2.94 -21.04
CA PHE A 203 -10.56 -3.06 -21.23
C PHE A 203 -10.03 -2.02 -22.23
N PRO A 204 -8.79 -1.53 -22.02
CA PRO A 204 -8.11 -0.67 -22.99
C PRO A 204 -8.04 -1.31 -24.38
N ALA A 205 -8.14 -0.48 -25.43
CA ALA A 205 -8.19 -0.94 -26.82
C ALA A 205 -7.03 -1.90 -27.19
N GLU A 206 -5.83 -1.63 -26.71
CA GLU A 206 -4.62 -2.44 -26.92
C GLU A 206 -4.76 -3.88 -26.37
N TRP A 207 -5.58 -4.04 -25.32
CA TRP A 207 -5.80 -5.30 -24.62
C TRP A 207 -7.02 -6.07 -25.11
N ARG A 208 -7.94 -5.41 -25.83
CA ARG A 208 -9.14 -6.07 -26.40
C ARG A 208 -8.77 -7.20 -27.34
N ASN A 209 -7.72 -7.03 -28.15
CA ASN A 209 -7.23 -8.08 -29.05
C ASN A 209 -6.72 -9.33 -28.31
N CYS A 210 -6.15 -9.14 -27.11
CA CYS A 210 -5.70 -10.24 -26.26
C CYS A 210 -6.86 -11.00 -25.61
N LEU A 211 -8.05 -10.38 -25.52
CA LEU A 211 -9.26 -11.00 -24.98
C LEU A 211 -10.02 -11.85 -26.01
N VAL A 212 -9.85 -11.58 -27.31
CA VAL A 212 -10.56 -12.32 -28.38
C VAL A 212 -10.15 -13.81 -28.42
N SER A 213 -8.92 -14.13 -28.04
CA SER A 213 -8.41 -15.50 -28.01
C SER A 213 -8.56 -16.19 -26.65
N VAL A 214 -9.07 -15.48 -25.64
CA VAL A 214 -9.30 -16.01 -24.31
C VAL A 214 -10.53 -16.92 -24.31
N ARG A 215 -10.39 -18.09 -23.68
CA ARG A 215 -11.51 -18.99 -23.37
C ARG A 215 -11.84 -18.86 -21.89
N PRO A 216 -12.78 -17.98 -21.51
CA PRO A 216 -13.09 -17.72 -20.12
C PRO A 216 -13.73 -18.96 -19.49
N THR A 217 -13.51 -19.16 -18.20
CA THR A 217 -14.08 -20.27 -17.44
C THR A 217 -14.97 -19.70 -16.35
N LEU A 218 -16.28 -19.97 -16.42
CA LEU A 218 -17.26 -19.54 -15.43
C LEU A 218 -17.10 -20.38 -14.15
N ARG A 219 -16.97 -19.71 -13.01
CA ARG A 219 -16.85 -20.33 -11.67
C ARG A 219 -18.14 -20.22 -10.89
N GLU A 220 -18.79 -19.07 -10.97
CA GLU A 220 -20.06 -18.83 -10.29
C GLU A 220 -20.91 -17.86 -11.10
N VAL A 221 -22.22 -18.09 -11.08
CA VAL A 221 -23.22 -17.13 -11.53
C VAL A 221 -24.30 -17.05 -10.47
N THR A 222 -24.67 -15.83 -10.10
CA THR A 222 -25.75 -15.54 -9.17
C THR A 222 -26.66 -14.50 -9.79
N VAL A 223 -27.97 -14.73 -9.75
CA VAL A 223 -29.00 -13.85 -10.28
C VAL A 223 -29.93 -13.51 -9.15
N SER A 224 -30.13 -12.23 -8.87
CA SER A 224 -31.12 -11.77 -7.89
C SER A 224 -32.25 -11.07 -8.61
N CYS A 225 -33.48 -11.38 -8.23
CA CYS A 225 -34.69 -10.84 -8.82
C CYS A 225 -35.67 -10.45 -7.70
N SER A 226 -36.21 -9.24 -7.73
CA SER A 226 -37.30 -8.86 -6.84
C SER A 226 -38.54 -9.70 -7.12
N SER A 227 -39.38 -9.92 -6.11
CA SER A 227 -40.63 -10.70 -6.24
C SER A 227 -41.63 -10.15 -7.27
N ASP A 228 -41.50 -8.89 -7.69
CA ASP A 228 -42.30 -8.28 -8.77
C ASP A 228 -41.65 -8.37 -10.16
N GLY A 229 -40.48 -9.02 -10.27
CA GLY A 229 -39.75 -9.23 -11.52
C GLY A 229 -39.06 -8.00 -12.09
N LYS A 230 -39.15 -6.84 -11.41
CA LYS A 230 -38.71 -5.55 -11.98
C LYS A 230 -37.24 -5.24 -11.76
N GLN A 231 -36.67 -5.67 -10.64
CA GLN A 231 -35.27 -5.45 -10.33
C GLN A 231 -34.53 -6.78 -10.47
N VAL A 232 -33.72 -6.88 -11.51
CA VAL A 232 -32.87 -8.04 -11.77
C VAL A 232 -31.43 -7.56 -11.67
N SER A 233 -30.60 -8.27 -10.92
CA SER A 233 -29.14 -8.09 -10.90
C SER A 233 -28.44 -9.43 -11.09
N GLY A 234 -27.25 -9.39 -11.69
CA GLY A 234 -26.43 -10.58 -11.94
C GLY A 234 -25.02 -10.39 -11.39
N GLU A 235 -24.51 -11.38 -10.68
CA GLU A 235 -23.11 -11.48 -10.27
C GLU A 235 -22.45 -12.68 -10.96
N LEU A 236 -21.25 -12.48 -11.48
CA LEU A 236 -20.46 -13.51 -12.16
C LEU A 236 -19.05 -13.56 -11.57
N GLU A 237 -18.54 -14.77 -11.39
CA GLU A 237 -17.12 -15.02 -11.16
C GLU A 237 -16.56 -15.82 -12.33
N ILE A 238 -15.56 -15.26 -13.02
CA ILE A 238 -14.95 -15.87 -14.19
C ILE A 238 -13.44 -15.87 -14.09
N ASP A 239 -12.81 -16.99 -14.44
CA ASP A 239 -11.38 -17.02 -14.72
C ASP A 239 -11.19 -16.59 -16.18
N LEU A 240 -10.49 -15.47 -16.38
CA LEU A 240 -10.20 -14.92 -17.69
C LEU A 240 -9.01 -15.64 -18.31
N ALA A 241 -7.87 -15.67 -17.63
CA ALA A 241 -6.67 -16.28 -18.19
C ALA A 241 -5.80 -16.90 -17.10
N PRO A 242 -5.21 -18.10 -17.35
CA PRO A 242 -4.23 -18.66 -16.44
C PRO A 242 -2.96 -17.80 -16.39
N ARG A 243 -2.63 -17.12 -17.50
CA ARG A 243 -1.49 -16.22 -17.63
C ARG A 243 -1.76 -15.19 -18.72
N TRP A 244 -1.54 -13.91 -18.43
CA TRP A 244 -1.64 -12.83 -19.41
C TRP A 244 -0.26 -12.35 -19.86
N PRO A 245 -0.06 -12.10 -21.17
CA PRO A 245 1.18 -11.56 -21.67
C PRO A 245 1.25 -10.07 -21.30
N LEU A 246 2.27 -9.72 -20.55
CA LEU A 246 2.63 -8.35 -20.19
C LEU A 246 4.00 -8.02 -20.82
N PRO A 247 4.46 -6.75 -20.76
CA PRO A 247 5.83 -6.40 -21.13
C PRO A 247 6.87 -7.36 -20.52
N GLU A 248 8.02 -7.48 -21.19
CA GLU A 248 9.07 -8.46 -20.87
C GLU A 248 9.47 -8.43 -19.37
N GLY A 249 9.37 -9.60 -18.71
CA GLY A 249 9.70 -9.74 -17.28
C GLY A 249 8.53 -9.56 -16.30
N VAL A 250 7.32 -9.31 -16.81
CA VAL A 250 6.09 -9.16 -16.00
C VAL A 250 5.11 -10.26 -16.35
N THR A 251 4.40 -10.79 -15.37
CA THR A 251 3.35 -11.79 -15.56
C THR A 251 2.20 -11.52 -14.60
N LEU A 252 0.97 -11.54 -15.13
CA LEU A 252 -0.24 -11.54 -14.34
C LEU A 252 -0.91 -12.90 -14.55
N GLY A 253 -0.87 -13.74 -13.52
CA GLY A 253 -1.42 -15.09 -13.53
C GLY A 253 -2.74 -15.19 -12.81
N ALA A 254 -3.50 -16.26 -13.09
CA ALA A 254 -4.77 -16.58 -12.44
C ALA A 254 -5.73 -15.38 -12.40
N VAL A 255 -5.92 -14.73 -13.55
CA VAL A 255 -6.76 -13.53 -13.64
C VAL A 255 -8.21 -13.92 -13.49
N ARG A 256 -8.86 -13.40 -12.46
CA ARG A 256 -10.26 -13.63 -12.15
C ARG A 256 -11.03 -12.31 -12.15
N ALA A 257 -12.16 -12.28 -12.81
CA ALA A 257 -13.07 -11.15 -12.80
C ALA A 257 -14.31 -11.48 -11.97
N ARG A 258 -14.65 -10.60 -11.03
CA ARG A 258 -15.96 -10.53 -10.41
C ARG A 258 -16.73 -9.41 -11.08
N ILE A 259 -17.88 -9.74 -11.66
CA ILE A 259 -18.69 -8.80 -12.44
C ILE A 259 -20.04 -8.71 -11.77
N ALA A 260 -20.51 -7.50 -11.47
CA ALA A 260 -21.90 -7.28 -11.07
C ALA A 260 -22.60 -6.41 -12.12
N VAL A 261 -23.76 -6.86 -12.55
CA VAL A 261 -24.60 -6.24 -13.58
C VAL A 261 -25.90 -5.78 -12.92
N ASP A 262 -26.26 -4.52 -13.12
CA ASP A 262 -27.56 -3.94 -12.77
C ASP A 262 -28.31 -3.54 -14.08
N PRO A 263 -29.05 -4.49 -14.69
CA PRO A 263 -29.88 -4.24 -15.86
C PRO A 263 -30.87 -3.08 -15.75
N THR A 264 -31.36 -2.77 -14.54
CA THR A 264 -32.26 -1.63 -14.30
C THR A 264 -31.52 -0.31 -14.49
N ALA A 265 -30.32 -0.19 -13.92
CA ALA A 265 -29.45 0.97 -14.14
C ALA A 265 -29.05 1.13 -15.62
N ARG A 266 -28.93 0.03 -16.39
CA ARG A 266 -28.65 0.09 -17.84
C ARG A 266 -29.79 0.72 -18.65
N LYS A 267 -31.05 0.42 -18.30
CA LYS A 267 -32.23 1.03 -18.97
C LYS A 267 -32.31 2.52 -18.67
N GLU A 268 -32.03 2.91 -17.43
CA GLU A 268 -31.98 4.31 -17.02
C GLU A 268 -30.83 5.06 -17.71
N ALA A 269 -29.64 4.45 -17.79
CA ALA A 269 -28.49 4.99 -18.50
C ALA A 269 -28.77 5.19 -20.01
N LYS A 270 -29.37 4.20 -20.68
CA LYS A 270 -29.78 4.34 -22.09
C LYS A 270 -30.84 5.41 -22.30
N LYS A 271 -31.82 5.51 -21.39
CA LYS A 271 -32.84 6.55 -21.47
C LYS A 271 -32.22 7.94 -21.28
N ALA A 272 -31.26 8.09 -20.37
CA ALA A 272 -30.52 9.34 -20.19
C ALA A 272 -29.69 9.69 -21.44
N GLU A 273 -28.98 8.72 -22.03
CA GLU A 273 -28.17 8.92 -23.25
C GLU A 273 -29.03 9.29 -24.47
N GLU A 274 -30.20 8.64 -24.66
CA GLU A 274 -31.18 9.01 -25.70
C GLU A 274 -31.81 10.39 -25.46
N THR A 275 -31.99 10.80 -24.20
CA THR A 275 -32.52 12.14 -23.85
C THR A 275 -31.47 13.23 -24.07
N GLU A 276 -30.19 12.93 -23.85
CA GLU A 276 -29.05 13.82 -24.10
C GLU A 276 -28.78 13.97 -25.61
N GLU A 277 -28.86 12.88 -26.38
CA GLU A 277 -28.72 12.89 -27.84
C GLU A 277 -29.90 13.59 -28.54
N THR A 278 -31.13 13.46 -28.02
CA THR A 278 -32.29 14.22 -28.50
C THR A 278 -32.25 15.69 -28.10
N ALA A 279 -31.73 16.04 -26.92
CA ALA A 279 -31.52 17.44 -26.53
C ALA A 279 -30.40 18.12 -27.34
N GLU A 280 -29.33 17.40 -27.70
CA GLU A 280 -28.32 17.89 -28.64
C GLU A 280 -28.86 18.00 -30.07
N ALA A 281 -29.67 17.04 -30.53
CA ALA A 281 -30.32 17.09 -31.84
C ALA A 281 -31.33 18.25 -31.95
N GLU A 282 -32.15 18.51 -30.92
CA GLU A 282 -33.08 19.65 -30.88
C GLU A 282 -32.33 20.99 -30.80
N LYS A 283 -31.19 21.08 -30.09
CA LYS A 283 -30.32 22.27 -30.15
C LYS A 283 -29.72 22.51 -31.54
N THR A 284 -29.49 21.44 -32.31
CA THR A 284 -28.93 21.53 -33.67
C THR A 284 -30.01 21.88 -34.70
N GLU A 285 -31.26 21.44 -34.51
CA GLU A 285 -32.40 21.86 -35.34
C GLU A 285 -32.88 23.29 -35.03
N GLU A 286 -32.86 23.75 -33.76
CA GLU A 286 -33.16 25.15 -33.43
C GLU A 286 -32.10 26.14 -33.95
N THR A 287 -30.85 25.70 -34.17
CA THR A 287 -29.80 26.54 -34.79
C THR A 287 -29.84 26.56 -36.33
N GLU A 288 -30.55 25.63 -36.99
CA GLU A 288 -30.77 25.68 -38.45
C GLU A 288 -32.05 26.44 -38.87
N GLU A 289 -33.04 26.64 -37.98
CA GLU A 289 -34.27 27.37 -38.32
C GLU A 289 -34.31 28.88 -37.95
N ILE A 290 -33.32 29.41 -37.23
CA ILE A 290 -33.23 30.86 -36.94
C ILE A 290 -32.06 31.51 -37.68
N GLY A 291 -32.09 31.39 -39.01
CA GLY A 291 -31.34 32.24 -39.93
C GLY A 291 -32.11 33.53 -40.26
N LYS A 292 -32.28 34.45 -39.29
CA LYS A 292 -32.46 35.92 -39.44
C LYS A 292 -33.09 36.56 -38.19
N ALA A 293 -32.27 37.20 -37.35
CA ALA A 293 -32.48 38.57 -36.86
C ALA A 293 -31.36 38.95 -35.88
N GLU A 294 -31.20 40.25 -35.71
CA GLU A 294 -30.03 41.01 -35.21
C GLU A 294 -29.67 40.85 -33.72
N GLU A 295 -28.45 41.31 -33.42
CA GLU A 295 -27.89 41.74 -32.13
C GLU A 295 -28.88 42.08 -31.00
N ASN A 296 -28.67 41.50 -29.80
CA ASN A 296 -28.29 42.28 -28.62
C ASN A 296 -27.97 41.41 -27.39
N GLU A 297 -27.14 42.00 -26.54
CA GLU A 297 -26.79 41.58 -25.17
C GLU A 297 -28.03 41.27 -24.30
N GLU A 298 -27.95 40.23 -23.47
CA GLU A 298 -27.96 40.36 -22.00
C GLU A 298 -27.72 39.00 -21.35
N ALA A 299 -26.93 39.03 -20.28
CA ALA A 299 -26.64 37.90 -19.40
C ALA A 299 -27.84 37.65 -18.47
N GLU A 300 -28.29 36.40 -18.37
CA GLU A 300 -29.03 35.92 -17.20
C GLU A 300 -28.41 34.60 -16.75
N GLU A 301 -27.71 34.69 -15.61
CA GLU A 301 -27.35 33.56 -14.77
C GLU A 301 -28.63 32.86 -14.31
N THR A 302 -28.81 31.61 -14.71
CA THR A 302 -29.66 30.67 -13.99
C THR A 302 -28.76 29.61 -13.39
N GLU A 303 -28.59 29.71 -12.06
CA GLU A 303 -28.08 28.65 -11.21
C GLU A 303 -29.00 27.42 -11.37
N GLU A 304 -28.63 26.49 -12.24
CA GLU A 304 -29.07 25.11 -12.09
C GLU A 304 -28.06 24.40 -11.19
N ALA A 305 -28.56 24.03 -10.01
CA ALA A 305 -27.84 23.26 -9.02
C ALA A 305 -27.36 21.94 -9.64
N GLU A 306 -26.05 21.80 -9.84
CA GLU A 306 -25.37 20.52 -10.03
C GLU A 306 -25.50 19.68 -8.76
N GLU A 307 -26.66 19.06 -8.57
CA GLU A 307 -26.75 17.86 -7.75
C GLU A 307 -26.14 16.73 -8.58
N SER A 308 -24.83 16.54 -8.41
CA SER A 308 -24.08 15.42 -8.98
C SER A 308 -24.57 14.12 -8.33
N GLU A 309 -25.70 13.60 -8.81
CA GLU A 309 -26.04 12.18 -8.64
C GLU A 309 -24.88 11.38 -9.27
N GLU A 310 -24.12 10.68 -8.44
CA GLU A 310 -23.15 9.69 -8.90
C GLU A 310 -23.85 8.75 -9.89
N LYS A 311 -23.57 8.87 -11.19
CA LYS A 311 -24.04 7.93 -12.22
C LYS A 311 -23.68 6.51 -11.77
N LYS A 312 -24.69 5.77 -11.29
CA LYS A 312 -24.50 4.41 -10.78
C LYS A 312 -24.13 3.50 -11.95
N ASP A 313 -22.87 3.07 -11.98
CA ASP A 313 -22.33 2.30 -13.11
C ASP A 313 -23.06 0.94 -13.18
N TRP A 314 -23.78 0.69 -14.28
CA TRP A 314 -24.64 -0.49 -14.45
C TRP A 314 -23.85 -1.80 -14.59
N LEU A 315 -22.53 -1.70 -14.78
CA LEU A 315 -21.60 -2.83 -14.88
C LEU A 315 -20.36 -2.54 -14.02
N SER A 316 -20.25 -3.18 -12.87
CA SER A 316 -19.06 -3.12 -12.03
C SER A 316 -18.17 -4.34 -12.26
N VAL A 317 -16.86 -4.12 -12.36
CA VAL A 317 -15.88 -5.17 -12.65
C VAL A 317 -14.70 -5.03 -11.70
N THR A 318 -14.46 -6.07 -10.90
CA THR A 318 -13.28 -6.19 -10.05
C THR A 318 -12.41 -7.31 -10.60
N LEU A 319 -11.20 -6.97 -11.04
CA LEU A 319 -10.22 -7.95 -11.46
C LEU A 319 -9.28 -8.29 -10.31
N THR A 320 -8.97 -9.56 -10.15
CA THR A 320 -7.96 -10.06 -9.22
C THR A 320 -7.00 -10.98 -9.94
N GLY A 321 -5.78 -11.11 -9.45
CA GLY A 321 -4.79 -12.02 -10.01
C GLY A 321 -3.50 -12.04 -9.20
N ASN A 322 -2.51 -12.80 -9.67
CA ASN A 322 -1.18 -12.88 -9.07
C ASN A 322 -0.18 -12.19 -9.98
N LEU A 323 0.35 -11.05 -9.54
CA LEU A 323 1.39 -10.31 -10.25
C LEU A 323 2.76 -10.85 -9.86
N THR A 324 3.58 -11.14 -10.86
CA THR A 324 5.02 -11.38 -10.71
C THR A 324 5.76 -10.41 -11.63
N ALA A 325 6.56 -9.49 -11.05
CA ALA A 325 7.27 -8.46 -11.78
C ALA A 325 8.57 -8.10 -11.06
N TYR A 326 9.73 -8.28 -11.69
CA TYR A 326 11.03 -7.84 -11.14
C TYR A 326 11.23 -8.21 -9.65
N SER A 327 10.94 -9.48 -9.35
CA SER A 327 10.93 -10.10 -8.03
C SER A 327 9.74 -9.76 -7.14
N LEU A 328 8.99 -8.68 -7.40
CA LEU A 328 7.69 -8.45 -6.77
C LEU A 328 6.76 -9.63 -7.06
N SER A 329 6.18 -10.21 -6.02
CA SER A 329 5.17 -11.24 -6.11
C SER A 329 4.04 -10.90 -5.15
N SER A 330 2.79 -10.88 -5.62
CA SER A 330 1.63 -10.63 -4.78
C SER A 330 0.32 -10.95 -5.49
N ALA A 331 -0.70 -11.30 -4.69
CA ALA A 331 -2.09 -11.12 -5.11
C ALA A 331 -2.38 -9.63 -5.31
N VAL A 332 -3.11 -9.29 -6.37
CA VAL A 332 -3.44 -7.91 -6.74
C VAL A 332 -4.90 -7.79 -7.12
N THR A 333 -5.44 -6.58 -6.92
CA THR A 333 -6.67 -6.11 -7.55
C THR A 333 -6.28 -5.19 -8.71
N VAL A 334 -6.82 -5.40 -9.90
CA VAL A 334 -6.56 -4.55 -11.08
C VAL A 334 -7.74 -3.62 -11.32
N VAL A 335 -7.45 -2.32 -11.38
CA VAL A 335 -8.44 -1.27 -11.60
C VAL A 335 -8.55 -0.97 -13.09
N LEU A 336 -9.73 -1.17 -13.66
CA LEU A 336 -10.06 -0.77 -15.04
C LEU A 336 -10.61 0.66 -15.08
N PRO A 337 -10.45 1.39 -16.21
CA PRO A 337 -9.69 1.05 -17.41
C PRO A 337 -8.18 1.33 -17.26
N SER A 338 -7.77 1.92 -16.13
CA SER A 338 -6.38 2.35 -15.89
C SER A 338 -5.33 1.22 -15.91
N MET A 339 -5.76 -0.04 -15.84
CA MET A 339 -4.91 -1.23 -15.71
C MET A 339 -3.88 -1.12 -14.58
N THR A 340 -4.30 -0.49 -13.49
CA THR A 340 -3.47 -0.29 -12.30
C THR A 340 -3.68 -1.46 -11.35
N ALA A 341 -2.66 -2.30 -11.18
CA ALA A 341 -2.66 -3.37 -10.19
C ALA A 341 -2.26 -2.81 -8.82
N LYS A 342 -3.07 -3.08 -7.80
CA LYS A 342 -2.81 -2.71 -6.41
C LYS A 342 -2.75 -3.95 -5.55
N GLY A 343 -1.79 -4.01 -4.63
CA GLY A 343 -1.66 -5.13 -3.72
C GLY A 343 -0.69 -4.82 -2.58
N VAL A 344 -0.40 -5.84 -1.79
CA VAL A 344 0.56 -5.79 -0.69
C VAL A 344 1.66 -6.79 -0.98
N LEU A 345 2.91 -6.33 -1.07
CA LEU A 345 4.03 -7.20 -1.41
C LEU A 345 4.08 -8.43 -0.50
N ALA A 346 4.19 -9.60 -1.11
CA ALA A 346 4.37 -10.83 -0.36
C ALA A 346 5.67 -10.79 0.44
N HIS A 347 5.69 -11.50 1.57
CA HIS A 347 6.82 -11.52 2.49
C HIS A 347 8.11 -12.08 1.84
N ASP A 348 7.97 -12.88 0.77
CA ASP A 348 9.01 -13.54 0.00
C ASP A 348 9.34 -12.83 -1.34
N SER A 349 8.79 -11.63 -1.57
CA SER A 349 8.90 -10.88 -2.82
C SER A 349 10.32 -10.46 -3.25
N GLY A 350 11.40 -10.93 -2.62
CA GLY A 350 12.80 -10.66 -2.98
C GLY A 350 13.16 -9.17 -3.16
N PHE A 351 12.25 -8.24 -2.84
CA PHE A 351 12.24 -6.90 -3.41
C PHE A 351 13.48 -6.13 -3.00
N PHE A 352 13.76 -6.16 -1.70
CA PHE A 352 14.97 -5.56 -1.15
C PHE A 352 16.23 -6.33 -1.53
N GLU A 353 16.18 -7.64 -1.79
CA GLU A 353 17.37 -8.37 -2.24
C GLU A 353 17.87 -7.84 -3.59
N HIS A 354 16.96 -7.37 -4.45
CA HIS A 354 17.31 -6.77 -5.74
C HIS A 354 17.50 -5.25 -5.68
N MET A 355 16.75 -4.54 -4.83
CA MET A 355 16.82 -3.08 -4.74
C MET A 355 17.90 -2.57 -3.79
N ALA A 356 18.09 -3.25 -2.66
CA ALA A 356 19.00 -2.85 -1.58
C ALA A 356 19.34 -4.06 -0.67
N SER A 357 20.20 -4.94 -1.16
CA SER A 357 20.54 -6.23 -0.53
C SER A 357 21.22 -6.11 0.84
N ASP A 358 21.72 -4.92 1.16
CA ASP A 358 22.35 -4.53 2.41
C ASP A 358 21.35 -4.12 3.50
N LEU A 359 20.06 -3.98 3.18
CA LEU A 359 19.00 -3.81 4.17
C LEU A 359 18.74 -5.13 4.93
N ARG A 360 18.23 -5.02 6.16
CA ARG A 360 18.07 -6.20 7.03
C ARG A 360 16.96 -7.12 6.51
N LYS A 361 17.31 -8.37 6.19
CA LYS A 361 16.36 -9.39 5.72
C LYS A 361 15.24 -9.66 6.73
N GLY A 362 14.01 -9.87 6.23
CA GLY A 362 12.87 -10.32 7.05
C GLY A 362 12.26 -9.25 7.96
N THR A 363 12.44 -7.97 7.65
CA THR A 363 11.95 -6.83 8.47
C THR A 363 10.94 -5.95 7.74
N HIS A 364 10.22 -6.55 6.79
CA HIS A 364 9.27 -5.85 5.95
C HIS A 364 7.95 -5.79 6.70
N GLY A 365 7.48 -4.58 7.01
CA GLY A 365 6.08 -4.39 7.36
C GLY A 365 5.23 -4.48 6.10
N GLU A 366 3.95 -4.16 6.23
CA GLU A 366 3.03 -4.14 5.11
C GLU A 366 3.48 -3.09 4.08
N LEU A 367 3.92 -3.55 2.90
CA LEU A 367 4.32 -2.69 1.79
C LEU A 367 3.22 -2.75 0.73
N SER A 368 2.43 -1.69 0.67
CA SER A 368 1.47 -1.49 -0.42
C SER A 368 2.23 -1.16 -1.68
N PHE A 369 1.78 -1.71 -2.80
CA PHE A 369 2.31 -1.35 -4.10
C PHE A 369 1.21 -1.12 -5.12
N GLN A 370 1.56 -0.27 -6.08
CA GLN A 370 0.77 0.05 -7.24
C GLN A 370 1.65 -0.17 -8.48
N TYR A 371 1.14 -0.89 -9.46
CA TYR A 371 1.83 -1.20 -10.71
C TYR A 371 0.94 -0.79 -11.89
N ASP A 372 1.44 0.08 -12.76
CA ASP A 372 0.80 0.45 -14.02
C ASP A 372 1.20 -0.59 -15.08
N LEU A 373 0.26 -1.48 -15.43
CA LEU A 373 0.51 -2.57 -16.37
C LEU A 373 0.73 -2.08 -17.82
N GLN A 374 0.28 -0.87 -18.16
CA GLN A 374 0.46 -0.29 -19.49
C GLN A 374 1.86 0.32 -19.61
N LYS A 375 2.29 1.08 -18.60
CA LYS A 375 3.57 1.80 -18.63
C LYS A 375 4.74 0.96 -18.13
N GLY A 376 4.49 -0.11 -17.38
CA GLY A 376 5.55 -0.90 -16.75
C GLY A 376 6.19 -0.21 -15.54
N THR A 377 5.49 0.75 -14.95
CA THR A 377 5.97 1.55 -13.82
C THR A 377 5.33 1.10 -12.51
N TYR A 378 6.09 1.15 -11.42
CA TYR A 378 5.59 0.84 -10.08
C TYR A 378 5.90 1.93 -9.06
N ASP A 379 5.03 2.01 -8.05
CA ASP A 379 5.23 2.76 -6.81
C ASP A 379 4.97 1.80 -5.63
N ILE A 380 5.93 1.71 -4.71
CA ILE A 380 5.85 0.90 -3.49
C ILE A 380 6.00 1.83 -2.30
N THR A 381 5.05 1.74 -1.38
CA THR A 381 5.05 2.51 -0.14
C THR A 381 4.70 1.65 1.06
N GLY A 382 5.28 1.97 2.21
CA GLY A 382 4.89 1.33 3.46
C GLY A 382 5.93 1.52 4.55
N LYS A 383 5.73 0.84 5.68
CA LYS A 383 6.60 0.98 6.85
C LYS A 383 7.38 -0.31 7.08
N LEU A 384 8.63 -0.17 7.52
CA LEU A 384 9.44 -1.29 7.98
C LEU A 384 9.23 -1.47 9.48
N SER A 385 9.11 -2.72 9.92
CA SER A 385 8.83 -3.07 11.31
C SER A 385 10.06 -2.91 12.22
N ALA A 386 11.26 -2.98 11.65
CA ALA A 386 12.52 -2.86 12.39
C ALA A 386 13.36 -1.67 11.92
N ALA A 387 14.18 -1.16 12.83
CA ALA A 387 15.23 -0.21 12.51
C ALA A 387 16.20 -0.78 11.47
N GLN A 388 16.62 0.07 10.53
CA GLN A 388 17.51 -0.27 9.43
C GLN A 388 18.88 0.36 9.63
N LYS A 389 19.93 -0.30 9.12
CA LYS A 389 21.27 0.27 9.08
C LYS A 389 21.52 0.84 7.69
N ILE A 390 21.41 2.16 7.54
CA ILE A 390 21.50 2.86 6.26
C ILE A 390 22.75 3.74 6.26
N ALA A 391 23.61 3.63 5.25
CA ALA A 391 24.93 4.30 5.24
C ALA A 391 25.78 4.03 6.51
N GLY A 392 25.57 2.88 7.17
CA GLY A 392 26.20 2.54 8.44
C GLY A 392 25.54 3.12 9.69
N VAL A 393 24.51 3.95 9.54
CA VAL A 393 23.75 4.61 10.59
C VAL A 393 22.48 3.82 10.92
N GLN A 394 22.16 3.67 12.20
CA GLN A 394 20.91 3.05 12.61
C GLN A 394 19.75 4.07 12.56
N VAL A 395 18.72 3.77 11.76
CA VAL A 395 17.53 4.60 11.56
C VAL A 395 16.29 3.80 11.94
N ALA A 396 15.44 4.37 12.80
CA ALA A 396 14.19 3.77 13.28
C ALA A 396 12.97 4.35 12.54
N ASN A 397 11.79 3.75 12.75
CA ASN A 397 10.51 4.21 12.20
C ASN A 397 10.54 4.45 10.67
N VAL A 398 11.16 3.52 9.95
CA VAL A 398 11.49 3.70 8.53
C VAL A 398 10.25 3.50 7.66
N THR A 399 9.95 4.50 6.85
CA THR A 399 8.98 4.46 5.75
C THR A 399 9.75 4.32 4.44
N VAL A 400 9.25 3.46 3.56
CA VAL A 400 9.82 3.16 2.25
C VAL A 400 9.00 3.87 1.20
N LYS A 401 9.68 4.47 0.24
CA LYS A 401 9.11 4.87 -1.05
C LYS A 401 10.04 4.40 -2.15
N ALA A 402 9.56 3.51 -3.00
CA ALA A 402 10.31 3.05 -4.16
C ALA A 402 9.51 3.27 -5.43
N VAL A 403 10.14 3.86 -6.42
CA VAL A 403 9.55 4.10 -7.73
C VAL A 403 10.45 3.50 -8.78
N GLY A 404 9.89 2.82 -9.77
CA GLY A 404 10.67 2.29 -10.86
C GLY A 404 9.90 2.15 -12.16
N ASP A 405 10.66 2.00 -13.24
CA ASP A 405 10.20 1.72 -14.59
C ASP A 405 11.05 0.58 -15.15
N GLY A 406 10.51 -0.64 -15.09
CA GLY A 406 11.20 -1.89 -15.43
C GLY A 406 12.65 -1.96 -14.95
N ASP A 407 13.57 -2.16 -15.91
CA ASP A 407 15.02 -2.27 -15.67
C ASP A 407 15.80 -0.95 -15.80
N ARG A 408 15.15 0.17 -16.16
CA ARG A 408 15.87 1.36 -16.65
C ARG A 408 16.10 2.43 -15.58
N LYS A 409 15.16 2.58 -14.64
CA LYS A 409 15.28 3.54 -13.52
C LYS A 409 14.59 2.96 -12.30
N ARG A 410 15.31 2.86 -11.19
CA ARG A 410 14.70 2.54 -9.89
C ARG A 410 15.26 3.47 -8.83
N GLU A 411 14.39 4.19 -8.14
CA GLU A 411 14.74 5.07 -7.03
C GLU A 411 14.18 4.46 -5.74
N LEU A 412 15.03 4.35 -4.73
CA LEU A 412 14.64 3.94 -3.38
C LEU A 412 14.93 5.08 -2.42
N THR A 413 13.88 5.58 -1.78
CA THR A 413 13.93 6.56 -0.70
C THR A 413 13.43 5.92 0.59
N LEU A 414 14.19 6.10 1.66
CA LEU A 414 13.82 5.69 3.01
C LEU A 414 13.73 6.93 3.89
N GLU A 415 12.61 7.13 4.56
CA GLU A 415 12.44 8.21 5.54
C GLU A 415 12.31 7.62 6.93
N GLY A 416 13.01 8.14 7.92
CA GLY A 416 12.93 7.62 9.27
C GLY A 416 13.44 8.61 10.32
N ARG A 417 13.75 8.06 11.48
CA ARG A 417 14.21 8.81 12.64
C ARG A 417 15.59 8.33 13.07
N LEU A 418 16.48 9.29 13.30
CA LEU A 418 17.82 9.08 13.80
C LEU A 418 17.94 9.70 15.19
N THR A 419 18.54 8.97 16.13
CA THR A 419 18.84 9.51 17.46
C THR A 419 20.30 9.93 17.55
N VAL A 420 20.54 11.17 17.96
CA VAL A 420 21.88 11.74 18.21
C VAL A 420 21.88 12.35 19.60
N GLY A 421 22.61 11.73 20.53
CA GLY A 421 22.48 12.05 21.96
C GLY A 421 21.06 11.77 22.45
N GLU A 422 20.39 12.79 22.96
CA GLU A 422 18.97 12.73 23.37
C GLU A 422 18.02 13.27 22.28
N THR A 423 18.55 13.80 21.18
CA THR A 423 17.76 14.45 20.13
C THR A 423 17.35 13.44 19.05
N GLU A 424 16.06 13.40 18.72
CA GLU A 424 15.53 12.62 17.60
C GLU A 424 15.33 13.51 16.36
N ILE A 425 15.93 13.12 15.25
CA ILE A 425 16.04 13.92 14.03
C ILE A 425 15.39 13.16 12.87
N LYS A 426 14.64 13.87 12.01
CA LYS A 426 14.14 13.28 10.76
C LYS A 426 15.32 13.05 9.81
N ALA A 427 15.41 11.85 9.26
CA ALA A 427 16.44 11.49 8.31
C ALA A 427 15.81 10.92 7.03
N THR A 428 16.36 11.32 5.88
CA THR A 428 15.97 10.81 4.56
C THR A 428 17.19 10.18 3.93
N ALA A 429 17.07 8.94 3.47
CA ALA A 429 18.11 8.25 2.76
C ALA A 429 17.68 7.95 1.33
N LYS A 430 18.57 8.20 0.37
CA LYS A 430 18.38 7.85 -1.03
C LYS A 430 19.45 6.88 -1.47
N ARG A 431 19.04 5.86 -2.23
CA ARG A 431 19.99 4.91 -2.84
C ARG A 431 20.34 5.36 -4.26
N SER A 432 21.63 5.48 -4.54
CA SER A 432 22.14 5.71 -5.89
C SER A 432 22.44 4.39 -6.58
N GLN A 433 21.81 4.15 -7.73
CA GLN A 433 22.02 2.92 -8.51
C GLN A 433 23.42 2.86 -9.14
N LYS A 434 23.99 3.99 -9.59
CA LYS A 434 25.26 4.00 -10.32
C LYS A 434 26.48 3.65 -9.46
N ALA A 435 26.38 3.89 -8.15
CA ALA A 435 27.50 3.77 -7.21
C ALA A 435 27.24 2.78 -6.08
N GLU A 436 26.09 2.08 -6.10
CA GLU A 436 25.58 1.26 -4.99
C GLU A 436 25.74 1.95 -3.62
N SER A 437 25.50 3.27 -3.60
CA SER A 437 25.79 4.10 -2.46
C SER A 437 24.51 4.61 -1.80
N TRP A 438 24.60 4.82 -0.50
CA TRP A 438 23.57 5.50 0.27
C TRP A 438 23.99 6.94 0.52
N THR A 439 23.05 7.86 0.32
CA THR A 439 23.13 9.25 0.77
C THR A 439 22.06 9.46 1.82
N LEU A 440 22.46 9.64 3.08
CA LEU A 440 21.58 9.96 4.20
C LEU A 440 21.67 11.47 4.49
N THR A 441 20.56 12.17 4.51
CA THR A 441 20.47 13.60 4.87
C THR A 441 19.61 13.77 6.12
N ALA A 442 20.03 14.61 7.05
CA ALA A 442 19.28 14.91 8.27
C ALA A 442 19.46 16.39 8.67
N GLU A 443 18.44 16.94 9.32
CA GLU A 443 18.39 18.35 9.74
C GLU A 443 17.86 18.49 11.17
N ALA A 444 18.56 19.23 12.02
CA ALA A 444 18.20 19.48 13.41
C ALA A 444 18.26 20.97 13.75
N GLU A 445 17.31 21.44 14.56
CA GLU A 445 17.22 22.85 15.02
C GLU A 445 17.89 23.09 16.37
N SER A 446 18.18 22.05 17.16
CA SER A 446 18.93 22.22 18.39
C SER A 446 19.64 20.94 18.75
N ILE A 447 20.98 21.02 18.81
CA ILE A 447 21.80 19.88 19.20
C ILE A 447 23.14 20.34 19.77
N ALA A 448 23.59 19.69 20.84
CA ALA A 448 24.91 19.97 21.38
C ALA A 448 26.00 19.43 20.45
N PHE A 449 27.06 20.20 20.21
CA PHE A 449 28.16 19.79 19.34
C PHE A 449 28.84 18.51 19.84
N ARG A 450 28.94 18.34 21.17
CA ARG A 450 29.47 17.11 21.78
C ARG A 450 28.69 15.85 21.37
N ASP A 451 27.37 15.95 21.21
CA ASP A 451 26.51 14.79 20.91
C ASP A 451 26.69 14.38 19.45
N ILE A 452 26.74 15.34 18.52
CA ILE A 452 27.03 15.05 17.11
C ILE A 452 28.46 14.56 16.92
N SER A 453 29.43 15.08 17.69
CA SER A 453 30.82 14.61 17.65
C SER A 453 30.95 13.16 18.15
N ALA A 454 30.32 12.83 19.29
CA ALA A 454 30.29 11.47 19.83
C ALA A 454 29.58 10.50 18.87
N TRP A 455 28.47 10.93 18.27
CA TRP A 455 27.77 10.16 17.26
C TRP A 455 28.61 9.93 16.00
N ALA A 456 29.34 10.96 15.55
CA ALA A 456 30.26 10.85 14.42
C ALA A 456 31.41 9.88 14.75
N GLU A 457 31.93 9.88 15.97
CA GLU A 457 32.95 8.91 16.41
C GLU A 457 32.43 7.47 16.32
N GLN A 458 31.21 7.22 16.82
CA GLN A 458 30.58 5.89 16.76
C GLN A 458 30.29 5.43 15.33
N THR A 459 29.90 6.36 14.45
CA THR A 459 29.40 6.04 13.11
C THR A 459 30.50 6.06 12.05
N MET A 460 31.42 7.01 12.14
CA MET A 460 32.48 7.29 11.15
C MET A 460 33.86 6.79 11.61
N GLY A 461 34.02 6.45 12.89
CA GLY A 461 35.29 6.04 13.48
C GLY A 461 36.19 7.20 13.94
N SER A 462 35.72 8.45 13.79
CA SER A 462 36.41 9.65 14.27
C SER A 462 35.38 10.70 14.69
N GLY A 463 35.66 11.40 15.80
CA GLY A 463 34.87 12.55 16.23
C GLY A 463 35.20 13.81 15.44
N LEU A 464 34.40 14.85 15.67
CA LEU A 464 34.67 16.22 15.24
C LEU A 464 35.60 16.93 16.25
N PRO A 465 36.25 18.05 15.88
CA PRO A 465 37.25 18.70 16.74
C PRO A 465 36.73 19.04 18.14
N ALA A 466 37.45 18.60 19.18
CA ALA A 466 37.09 18.79 20.58
C ALA A 466 36.96 20.28 20.98
N SER A 467 37.68 21.17 20.29
CA SER A 467 37.66 22.61 20.51
C SER A 467 36.28 23.28 20.29
N LEU A 468 35.34 22.59 19.64
CA LEU A 468 34.00 23.07 19.34
C LEU A 468 32.91 22.45 20.25
N THR A 469 33.28 21.56 21.18
CA THR A 469 32.33 20.74 21.98
C THR A 469 31.37 21.52 22.86
N GLU A 470 31.72 22.75 23.25
CA GLU A 470 30.88 23.64 24.05
C GLU A 470 29.78 24.34 23.23
N LEU A 471 29.83 24.25 21.90
CA LEU A 471 28.82 24.86 21.04
C LEU A 471 27.48 24.13 21.14
N THR A 472 26.40 24.91 21.21
CA THR A 472 25.05 24.43 20.94
C THR A 472 24.65 24.90 19.55
N LEU A 473 24.41 23.95 18.66
CA LEU A 473 24.05 24.22 17.27
C LEU A 473 22.56 24.54 17.17
N GLN A 474 22.21 25.66 16.54
CA GLN A 474 20.84 26.14 16.30
C GLN A 474 20.26 25.66 14.97
N LYS A 475 21.12 25.33 14.00
CA LYS A 475 20.74 24.64 12.78
C LYS A 475 21.89 23.75 12.41
N LEU A 476 21.64 22.46 12.26
CA LEU A 476 22.58 21.48 11.76
C LEU A 476 21.92 20.81 10.56
N SER A 477 22.59 20.80 9.41
CA SER A 477 22.26 19.90 8.32
C SER A 477 23.48 19.06 8.02
N PHE A 478 23.30 17.76 7.83
CA PHE A 478 24.41 16.88 7.47
C PHE A 478 24.00 15.82 6.48
N THR A 479 25.00 15.38 5.73
CA THR A 479 24.91 14.32 4.74
C THR A 479 25.95 13.25 5.06
N VAL A 480 25.53 11.98 5.08
CA VAL A 480 26.43 10.82 5.10
C VAL A 480 26.33 10.11 3.76
N VAL A 481 27.43 10.06 3.03
CA VAL A 481 27.57 9.23 1.84
C VAL A 481 28.40 8.01 2.20
N SER A 482 27.85 6.82 1.97
CA SER A 482 28.58 5.56 2.18
C SER A 482 28.66 4.76 0.89
N THR A 483 29.88 4.40 0.52
CA THR A 483 30.22 3.46 -0.54
C THR A 483 30.86 2.20 0.07
N ALA A 484 31.26 1.23 -0.76
CA ALA A 484 31.99 0.05 -0.29
C ALA A 484 33.39 0.36 0.25
N GLU A 485 34.06 1.41 -0.25
CA GLU A 485 35.45 1.72 0.09
C GLU A 485 35.60 2.90 1.06
N GLU A 486 34.64 3.82 1.03
CA GLU A 486 34.75 5.13 1.67
C GLU A 486 33.41 5.55 2.26
N ARG A 487 33.46 6.22 3.42
CA ARG A 487 32.34 6.92 4.01
C ARG A 487 32.71 8.37 4.27
N THR A 488 31.83 9.28 3.88
CA THR A 488 32.01 10.72 4.06
C THR A 488 30.82 11.29 4.81
N PHE A 489 31.09 12.01 5.90
CA PHE A 489 30.17 12.87 6.62
C PHE A 489 30.50 14.30 6.25
N ASP A 490 29.50 15.08 5.85
CA ASP A 490 29.61 16.50 5.53
C ASP A 490 28.46 17.22 6.23
N ALA A 491 28.78 18.18 7.10
CA ALA A 491 27.80 18.95 7.84
C ALA A 491 28.03 20.44 7.75
N LYS A 492 26.93 21.18 7.83
CA LYS A 492 26.87 22.62 7.98
C LYS A 492 26.10 22.94 9.23
N ALA A 493 26.60 23.89 10.00
CA ALA A 493 25.92 24.27 11.22
C ALA A 493 26.01 25.76 11.51
N THR A 494 25.05 26.25 12.28
CA THR A 494 25.10 27.57 12.91
C THR A 494 24.99 27.39 14.40
N ALA A 495 25.74 28.16 15.17
CA ALA A 495 25.73 28.16 16.62
C ALA A 495 25.79 29.59 17.14
N GLU A 496 25.30 29.79 18.35
CA GLU A 496 25.58 31.00 19.11
C GLU A 496 26.56 30.66 20.22
N PHE A 497 27.61 31.48 20.32
CA PHE A 497 28.56 31.44 21.42
C PHE A 497 28.28 32.65 22.31
N PRO A 498 28.05 32.51 23.61
CA PRO A 498 27.88 33.66 24.49
C PRO A 498 29.25 34.15 24.99
N LEU A 499 29.81 35.21 24.39
CA LEU A 499 31.03 35.86 24.91
C LEU A 499 30.73 36.77 26.12
N THR A 500 29.74 37.66 25.99
CA THR A 500 29.28 38.59 27.04
C THR A 500 27.79 38.87 26.85
N ALA A 501 27.11 39.44 27.86
CA ALA A 501 25.67 39.72 27.78
C ALA A 501 25.29 40.73 26.66
N ASP A 502 26.21 41.62 26.27
CA ASP A 502 25.97 42.71 25.31
C ASP A 502 26.41 42.37 23.88
N LEU A 503 26.99 41.18 23.67
CA LEU A 503 27.52 40.73 22.39
C LEU A 503 26.88 39.43 21.94
N ARG A 504 26.37 39.44 20.71
CA ARG A 504 25.96 38.24 19.99
C ARG A 504 27.14 37.72 19.20
N THR A 505 27.51 36.48 19.44
CA THR A 505 28.55 35.80 18.66
C THR A 505 27.95 34.64 17.89
N THR A 506 27.95 34.76 16.57
CA THR A 506 27.42 33.75 15.67
C THR A 506 28.57 32.98 15.06
N VAL A 507 28.52 31.67 15.15
CA VAL A 507 29.48 30.76 14.51
C VAL A 507 28.76 30.06 13.36
N GLU A 508 29.25 30.26 12.14
CA GLU A 508 28.78 29.55 10.95
C GLU A 508 29.83 28.52 10.56
N LEU A 509 29.57 27.25 10.81
CA LEU A 509 30.40 26.13 10.39
C LEU A 509 29.98 25.74 8.98
N ALA A 510 30.74 26.22 7.98
CA ALA A 510 30.43 26.03 6.56
C ALA A 510 30.86 24.66 6.03
N GLU A 511 31.83 24.02 6.70
CA GLU A 511 32.33 22.68 6.37
C GLU A 511 32.73 21.97 7.66
N LEU A 512 32.01 20.90 8.01
CA LEU A 512 32.40 19.92 9.01
C LEU A 512 32.47 18.56 8.31
N LYS A 513 33.67 18.12 7.94
CA LYS A 513 33.84 16.95 7.10
C LYS A 513 34.67 15.88 7.78
N ILE A 514 34.19 14.65 7.70
CA ILE A 514 34.94 13.45 8.08
C ILE A 514 34.92 12.51 6.89
N THR A 515 36.08 12.16 6.36
CA THR A 515 36.23 11.14 5.34
C THR A 515 36.98 9.96 5.92
N THR A 516 36.35 8.78 5.93
CA THR A 516 36.93 7.54 6.45
C THR A 516 37.12 6.56 5.30
N LYS A 517 38.37 6.11 5.13
CA LYS A 517 38.76 5.06 4.18
C LYS A 517 39.53 3.97 4.93
N GLY A 518 38.94 2.78 5.06
CA GLY A 518 39.52 1.70 5.86
C GLY A 518 39.68 2.07 7.34
N LYS A 519 40.93 2.17 7.82
CA LYS A 519 41.27 2.53 9.21
C LYS A 519 41.72 3.99 9.38
N THR A 520 41.77 4.76 8.30
CA THR A 520 42.22 6.15 8.31
C THR A 520 41.04 7.09 8.15
N SER A 521 41.01 8.14 8.96
CA SER A 521 40.03 9.22 8.89
C SER A 521 40.73 10.55 8.72
N GLU A 522 40.22 11.39 7.82
CA GLU A 522 40.59 12.80 7.69
C GLU A 522 39.43 13.67 8.19
N VAL A 523 39.74 14.67 9.01
CA VAL A 523 38.78 15.61 9.59
C VAL A 523 39.12 17.03 9.14
N SER A 524 38.11 17.78 8.69
CA SER A 524 38.19 19.23 8.46
C SER A 524 37.00 19.95 9.10
N ALA A 525 37.26 21.15 9.62
CA ALA A 525 36.26 21.98 10.26
C ALA A 525 36.58 23.45 9.99
N ASN A 526 35.87 24.03 9.03
CA ASN A 526 36.04 25.41 8.58
C ASN A 526 34.74 26.18 8.70
N GLY A 527 34.83 27.47 8.95
CA GLY A 527 33.66 28.30 9.12
C GLY A 527 33.98 29.78 9.19
N SER A 528 33.03 30.52 9.74
CA SER A 528 33.22 31.91 10.09
C SER A 528 32.70 32.18 11.50
N PHE A 529 33.35 33.13 12.15
CA PHE A 529 33.01 33.60 13.48
C PHE A 529 32.68 35.08 13.34
N ALA A 530 31.48 35.47 13.74
CA ALA A 530 30.99 36.84 13.63
C ALA A 530 30.64 37.38 15.01
N ILE A 531 31.06 38.60 15.28
CA ILE A 531 30.82 39.31 16.54
C ILE A 531 29.96 40.52 16.23
N GLY A 532 28.81 40.64 16.87
CA GLY A 532 27.85 41.74 16.69
C GLY A 532 27.27 42.20 18.03
N HIS A 533 26.71 43.41 18.06
CA HIS A 533 25.82 43.78 19.16
C HIS A 533 24.49 43.04 19.00
N VAL A 534 23.84 42.73 20.12
CA VAL A 534 22.57 41.97 20.13
C VAL A 534 21.49 42.66 19.27
N ASP A 535 21.48 44.00 19.24
CA ASP A 535 20.50 44.81 18.52
C ASP A 535 20.93 45.25 17.10
N ALA A 536 22.10 44.81 16.61
CA ALA A 536 22.63 45.24 15.32
C ALA A 536 22.26 44.26 14.18
N GLU A 537 21.80 44.79 13.04
CA GLU A 537 21.49 43.98 11.83
C GLU A 537 22.74 43.42 11.13
N SER A 538 23.93 44.00 11.36
CA SER A 538 25.19 43.58 10.73
C SER A 538 26.26 43.29 11.78
N PRO A 539 27.09 42.24 11.58
CA PRO A 539 28.19 41.94 12.49
C PRO A 539 29.25 43.05 12.45
N LEU A 540 29.80 43.39 13.62
CA LEU A 540 30.88 44.36 13.79
C LEU A 540 32.19 43.85 13.16
N MET A 541 32.47 42.56 13.31
CA MET A 541 33.63 41.89 12.73
C MET A 541 33.30 40.46 12.32
N LYS A 542 33.91 40.01 11.22
CA LYS A 542 33.86 38.62 10.74
C LYS A 542 35.27 38.06 10.63
N PHE A 543 35.44 36.83 11.11
CA PHE A 543 36.69 36.08 11.11
C PHE A 543 36.48 34.78 10.34
N GLU A 544 37.47 34.36 9.57
CA GLU A 544 37.54 33.00 9.01
C GLU A 544 38.01 32.05 10.11
N LEU A 545 37.18 31.08 10.46
CA LEU A 545 37.45 30.10 11.51
C LEU A 545 38.02 28.83 10.88
N VAL A 546 39.15 28.39 11.41
CA VAL A 546 39.78 27.10 11.10
C VAL A 546 40.03 26.39 12.42
N ALA A 547 39.28 25.30 12.65
CA ALA A 547 39.58 24.40 13.74
C ALA A 547 40.70 23.44 13.33
N ASP A 548 41.49 23.03 14.31
CA ASP A 548 42.56 22.06 14.09
C ASP A 548 41.99 20.72 13.60
N LYS A 549 42.72 20.08 12.68
CA LYS A 549 42.32 18.80 12.09
C LYS A 549 42.43 17.65 13.08
N ASP A 550 43.26 17.78 14.13
CA ASP A 550 43.32 16.76 15.18
C ASP A 550 42.03 16.78 16.00
N PRO A 551 41.23 15.69 16.02
CA PRO A 551 39.99 15.63 16.79
C PRO A 551 40.20 15.81 18.30
N LYS A 552 41.43 15.60 18.81
CA LYS A 552 41.80 15.83 20.21
C LYS A 552 42.26 17.26 20.50
N SER A 553 42.46 18.08 19.47
CA SER A 553 42.88 19.46 19.66
C SER A 553 41.78 20.24 20.35
N THR A 554 42.14 20.91 21.45
CA THR A 554 41.24 21.75 22.22
C THR A 554 41.27 23.21 21.76
N SER A 555 41.99 23.52 20.68
CA SER A 555 42.10 24.89 20.16
C SER A 555 41.56 25.08 18.76
N TRP A 556 41.04 26.27 18.50
CA TRP A 556 40.71 26.75 17.15
C TRP A 556 41.28 28.15 16.96
N THR A 557 41.48 28.53 15.70
CA THR A 557 41.93 29.87 15.32
C THR A 557 40.92 30.53 14.39
N ALA A 558 40.64 31.81 14.61
CA ALA A 558 39.84 32.60 13.70
C ALA A 558 40.60 33.86 13.28
N THR A 559 40.69 34.15 11.98
CA THR A 559 41.49 35.28 11.47
C THR A 559 40.68 36.24 10.65
N SER A 560 40.94 37.54 10.81
CA SER A 560 40.34 38.59 9.99
C SER A 560 41.44 39.48 9.44
N THR A 561 41.40 39.72 8.13
CA THR A 561 42.21 40.76 7.48
C THR A 561 41.44 42.06 7.54
N LEU A 562 42.08 43.10 8.05
CA LEU A 562 41.43 44.38 8.28
C LEU A 562 41.60 45.33 7.09
N GLU A 563 40.65 46.25 6.94
CA GLU A 563 40.79 47.38 6.04
C GLU A 563 41.96 48.28 6.48
N THR A 564 42.66 48.84 5.49
CA THR A 564 43.82 49.71 5.73
C THR A 564 43.46 50.90 6.62
N GLY A 565 44.12 51.01 7.78
CA GLY A 565 44.00 52.17 8.68
C GLY A 565 43.35 51.88 10.04
N MET A 566 42.82 50.67 10.28
CA MET A 566 42.19 50.32 11.57
C MET A 566 43.22 50.23 12.71
N THR A 567 42.97 50.92 13.82
CA THR A 567 43.83 50.89 15.02
C THR A 567 43.46 49.76 15.97
N LEU A 568 44.38 49.37 16.87
CA LEU A 568 44.09 48.37 17.92
C LEU A 568 42.92 48.79 18.81
N SER A 569 42.79 50.09 19.10
CA SER A 569 41.68 50.61 19.92
C SER A 569 40.33 50.43 19.25
N GLN A 570 40.24 50.67 17.92
CA GLN A 570 39.02 50.47 17.14
C GLN A 570 38.65 49.00 17.02
N ALA A 571 39.64 48.10 16.93
CA ALA A 571 39.44 46.66 16.89
C ALA A 571 38.98 46.08 18.23
N LEU A 572 39.48 46.61 19.36
CA LEU A 572 39.16 46.09 20.70
C LEU A 572 37.91 46.71 21.31
N ALA A 573 37.53 47.93 20.93
CA ALA A 573 36.37 48.62 21.49
C ALA A 573 35.08 47.77 21.53
N PRO A 574 34.75 46.97 20.50
CA PRO A 574 33.54 46.15 20.51
C PRO A 574 33.64 44.89 21.38
N LEU A 575 34.84 44.49 21.83
CA LEU A 575 35.07 43.28 22.63
C LEU A 575 35.11 43.55 24.14
N LEU A 576 35.06 44.82 24.52
CA LEU A 576 35.19 45.27 25.90
C LEU A 576 33.81 45.59 26.48
N PRO A 577 33.54 45.27 27.76
CA PRO A 577 32.31 45.70 28.42
C PRO A 577 32.13 47.22 28.30
N ALA A 578 30.89 47.71 28.19
CA ALA A 578 30.60 49.14 28.05
C ALA A 578 31.23 50.03 29.17
N ASN A 579 31.48 49.42 30.33
CA ASN A 579 32.05 50.07 31.52
C ASN A 579 33.59 49.95 31.61
N ALA A 580 34.22 49.20 30.71
CA ALA A 580 35.65 49.01 30.68
C ALA A 580 36.29 50.15 29.85
N GLN A 581 37.09 50.98 30.50
CA GLN A 581 37.97 51.96 29.84
C GLN A 581 39.46 51.53 29.87
N PRO A 582 39.86 50.34 29.36
CA PRO A 582 41.27 49.98 29.33
C PRO A 582 42.04 50.67 28.19
N THR A 583 41.35 51.37 27.28
CA THR A 583 41.92 51.96 26.05
C THR A 583 42.46 53.37 26.21
N ALA A 584 42.45 53.97 27.41
CA ALA A 584 43.14 55.24 27.65
C ALA A 584 44.67 55.04 27.54
N GLY A 585 45.23 55.25 26.35
CA GLY A 585 46.67 55.18 26.05
C GLY A 585 47.14 54.02 25.15
N LEU A 586 46.28 53.04 24.84
CA LEU A 586 46.56 51.98 23.84
C LEU A 586 46.51 52.38 22.35
N PRO A 587 45.76 53.42 21.89
CA PRO A 587 45.58 53.72 20.46
C PRO A 587 46.87 54.04 19.70
N ASP A 588 47.89 54.58 20.39
CA ASP A 588 49.04 55.23 19.74
C ASP A 588 50.33 54.40 19.75
N LEU A 589 50.33 53.18 20.32
CA LEU A 589 51.54 52.37 20.48
C LEU A 589 51.83 51.45 19.27
N LEU A 590 50.89 51.24 18.36
CA LEU A 590 51.05 50.35 17.21
C LEU A 590 50.61 51.02 15.91
N PRO A 591 51.36 50.81 14.80
CA PRO A 591 50.89 51.18 13.47
C PRO A 591 49.57 50.48 13.12
N PRO A 592 48.83 50.97 12.11
CA PRO A 592 47.56 50.37 11.68
C PRO A 592 47.65 48.86 11.53
N LEU A 593 46.63 48.16 11.99
CA LEU A 593 46.59 46.71 11.99
C LEU A 593 46.43 46.17 10.57
N LYS A 594 47.13 45.08 10.29
CA LYS A 594 47.01 44.30 9.06
C LYS A 594 46.07 43.10 9.26
N LYS A 595 46.13 42.47 10.44
CA LYS A 595 45.46 41.22 10.74
C LYS A 595 45.11 41.11 12.22
N LEU A 596 43.92 40.57 12.51
CA LEU A 596 43.54 40.08 13.83
C LEU A 596 43.44 38.55 13.80
N SER A 597 43.94 37.90 14.84
CA SER A 597 43.80 36.46 15.03
C SER A 597 43.27 36.19 16.43
N LEU A 598 42.17 35.46 16.52
CA LEU A 598 41.62 34.89 17.75
C LEU A 598 42.10 33.45 17.86
N ARG A 599 42.57 33.05 19.04
CA ARG A 599 42.85 31.66 19.37
C ARG A 599 42.10 31.30 20.63
N TYR A 600 41.15 30.40 20.52
CA TYR A 600 40.49 29.80 21.66
C TYR A 600 41.20 28.53 22.07
N THR A 601 41.26 28.27 23.37
CA THR A 601 41.67 26.97 23.93
C THR A 601 40.64 26.59 24.97
N ALA A 602 39.90 25.52 24.69
CA ALA A 602 38.92 24.94 25.60
C ALA A 602 39.60 24.42 26.87
N PRO A 603 38.89 24.41 28.01
CA PRO A 603 39.42 23.89 29.26
C PRO A 603 39.75 22.40 29.12
N LYS A 604 40.94 21.99 29.57
CA LYS A 604 41.29 20.56 29.61
C LYS A 604 40.50 19.90 30.73
N ALA A 605 39.72 18.87 30.41
CA ALA A 605 39.19 17.97 31.43
C ALA A 605 40.37 17.46 32.26
N THR A 606 40.44 17.85 33.53
CA THR A 606 41.47 17.39 34.45
C THR A 606 41.35 15.88 34.59
N ASP A 607 42.48 15.18 34.49
CA ASP A 607 42.59 13.78 34.89
C ASP A 607 41.99 13.65 36.29
N ARG A 608 41.08 12.69 36.50
CA ARG A 608 40.32 12.45 37.76
C ARG A 608 41.18 12.19 39.01
N THR A 609 42.49 12.36 38.92
CA THR A 609 43.50 12.12 39.95
C THR A 609 44.26 13.39 40.37
N ALA A 610 44.00 14.56 39.78
CA ALA A 610 44.63 15.82 40.18
C ALA A 610 43.84 16.54 41.30
N PRO A 611 44.49 17.25 42.23
CA PRO A 611 43.82 17.93 43.35
C PRO A 611 42.86 19.04 42.84
N GLU A 612 41.73 19.20 43.53
CA GLU A 612 40.58 20.10 43.24
C GLU A 612 40.89 21.62 43.15
N THR A 613 42.14 22.06 42.99
CA THR A 613 42.51 23.49 43.07
C THR A 613 43.01 24.11 41.76
N ALA A 614 42.96 23.40 40.64
CA ALA A 614 43.22 23.98 39.32
C ALA A 614 41.97 23.81 38.45
N GLU A 615 41.02 24.73 38.57
CA GLU A 615 39.97 24.90 37.57
C GLU A 615 40.66 25.14 36.22
N ALA A 616 40.49 24.20 35.29
CA ALA A 616 40.91 24.42 33.92
C ALA A 616 40.02 25.52 33.34
N ALA A 617 40.55 26.73 33.24
CA ALA A 617 39.90 27.89 32.67
C ALA A 617 39.96 27.85 31.14
N ALA A 618 38.90 28.30 30.47
CA ALA A 618 38.94 28.55 29.04
C ALA A 618 39.83 29.78 28.77
N SER A 619 40.57 29.79 27.65
CA SER A 619 41.36 30.95 27.26
C SER A 619 41.06 31.40 25.83
N LEU A 620 40.89 32.71 25.65
CA LEU A 620 40.79 33.36 24.35
C LEU A 620 41.95 34.35 24.20
N VAL A 621 42.80 34.12 23.22
CA VAL A 621 43.96 34.96 22.91
C VAL A 621 43.69 35.73 21.64
N LEU A 622 43.63 37.05 21.72
CA LEU A 622 43.59 37.94 20.56
C LEU A 622 45.00 38.43 20.25
N THR A 623 45.46 38.18 19.03
CA THR A 623 46.74 38.65 18.49
C THR A 623 46.47 39.64 17.37
N ALA A 624 47.00 40.84 17.50
CA ALA A 624 46.94 41.88 16.48
C ALA A 624 48.32 42.04 15.83
N GLU A 625 48.38 41.92 14.50
CA GLU A 625 49.61 42.05 13.72
C GLU A 625 49.58 43.31 12.87
N THR A 626 50.72 44.00 12.82
CA THR A 626 50.92 45.19 11.97
C THR A 626 51.69 44.85 10.69
N PRO A 627 51.71 45.72 9.67
CA PRO A 627 52.50 45.53 8.45
C PRO A 627 54.01 45.33 8.68
N GLN A 628 54.52 45.80 9.83
CA GLN A 628 55.94 45.69 10.22
C GLN A 628 56.22 44.50 11.14
N GLU A 629 55.29 43.54 11.23
CA GLU A 629 55.37 42.34 12.09
C GLU A 629 55.42 42.64 13.60
N ALA A 630 55.16 43.87 14.03
CA ALA A 630 54.91 44.15 15.45
C ALA A 630 53.59 43.50 15.88
N ARG A 631 53.60 42.84 17.04
CA ARG A 631 52.47 42.06 17.58
C ARG A 631 52.01 42.59 18.93
N ALA A 632 50.70 42.73 19.12
CA ALA A 632 50.08 42.86 20.43
C ALA A 632 49.23 41.65 20.73
N VAL A 633 49.30 41.19 21.99
CA VAL A 633 48.60 39.99 22.46
C VAL A 633 47.75 40.39 23.67
N LEU A 634 46.45 40.14 23.57
CA LEU A 634 45.50 40.23 24.67
C LEU A 634 45.06 38.81 25.02
N VAL A 635 45.21 38.43 26.28
CA VAL A 635 44.77 37.12 26.79
C VAL A 635 43.59 37.34 27.72
N VAL A 636 42.46 36.72 27.41
CA VAL A 636 41.27 36.68 28.24
C VAL A 636 41.16 35.26 28.80
N THR A 637 41.20 35.13 30.11
CA THR A 637 41.00 33.85 30.83
C THR A 637 39.66 33.93 31.56
N GLY A 638 38.78 32.97 31.30
CA GLY A 638 37.45 32.86 31.90
C GLY A 638 37.40 31.85 33.03
#